data_AF-A0A423ES90-F1
#
_entry.id   AF-A0A423ES90-F1
#
_cell.length_a   1.000
_cell.length_b   1.000
_cell.length_c   1.000
_cell.angle_alpha   90.00
_cell.angle_beta   90.00
_cell.angle_gamma   90.00
#
_symmetry.space_group_name_H-M   'P 1'
#
loop_
_entity.id
_entity.type
_entity.pdbx_description
1 polymer ?
#
loop_
_entity_poly.entity_id
_entity_poly.type
_entity_poly.pdbx_seq_one_letter_code
_entity_poly.pdbx_strand_id
1 'polypeptide(L)'
;MDVTNWSHPFKDQSHPLSQLTQLAHASAGYYPLGRNALWHGGVHFDSGTAALLDQSAVYCVADGEVVAYRIDEHLPTTPYVDDDHCVAKPFSRNFVLVRHRLRPPDIEGRSQTPPSLTLYSLYMHLQDWMFYRDDSTHVRPGFWPEKATDGVVVLQAPVAIKAAELIGHIGLYQCGDAKVPEKKLHLEIFSGDDVEGFIDASRIWAQQLPASERTWLKLVAGTAVIPHQEGFGVAQSPVSDAPGPVSGADLLVPQVLLDSLPAERKITNASGKACRWYRLDGLLMDTDNHPLDGWVCEHVGVTPWVSAWSWEGYAIVYSVDSSLGALAAFWRDLGRFSEAQLVRFGRVADEGNKGRIKSRLYDIIDRNRDGKITATELQAAIRRPAHAQTISRLIIHTESEWSRPIKWDGLDEMLGHSGVTPHLNWLAEKQRINALCWWEEVAPKVGLPVNGAVYHFHPVGLVGQFCAANPLAITPAQLKQIFPLADDADIDVVLNEINGRLAEFKLDTRLRQRHFFAQIKGEVGAYMKGVTESWEYSPAVLKSFSAYYRARPLEAEQDGHLKDASGRIVRRANQKEIGRKHFQRLNGNRIGHPSDGYNFRGRGLIQITGHEKYQGYMRDYNKYWGGDAPDTVKCPELVNSSLNSIRSAIWFWLYKAPYSEDYGRGILDVNGVTRIVNGGLTGLVERQTAYVLVERVLK
;
A
#
# COMPACT_ATOMS: atom_id res chain seq x y z
N MET A 1 3.93 -22.12 -5.69
CA MET A 1 4.12 -21.48 -4.36
C MET A 1 2.81 -20.86 -3.92
N ASP A 2 2.38 -21.06 -2.67
CA ASP A 2 1.13 -20.48 -2.16
C ASP A 2 1.30 -18.97 -1.91
N VAL A 3 0.26 -18.20 -2.24
CA VAL A 3 0.24 -16.76 -1.99
C VAL A 3 0.03 -16.48 -0.51
N THR A 4 1.03 -15.89 0.14
CA THR A 4 0.91 -15.44 1.53
C THR A 4 1.01 -13.92 1.67
N ASN A 5 1.65 -13.25 0.71
CA ASN A 5 1.83 -11.81 0.68
C ASN A 5 1.34 -11.21 -0.63
N TRP A 6 0.89 -9.96 -0.56
CA TRP A 6 0.44 -9.14 -1.67
C TRP A 6 1.12 -7.78 -1.64
N SER A 7 1.30 -7.17 -2.80
CA SER A 7 1.84 -5.81 -2.93
C SER A 7 1.28 -5.11 -4.15
N HIS A 8 1.06 -3.80 -4.06
CA HIS A 8 0.80 -2.99 -5.24
C HIS A 8 2.04 -3.05 -6.17
N PRO A 9 1.90 -3.07 -7.52
CA PRO A 9 3.03 -3.19 -8.45
C PRO A 9 4.06 -2.06 -8.34
N PHE A 10 3.72 -0.96 -7.66
CA PHE A 10 4.60 0.17 -7.35
C PHE A 10 4.82 0.39 -5.84
N LYS A 11 4.53 -0.63 -5.01
CA LYS A 11 4.62 -0.56 -3.54
C LYS A 11 3.79 0.57 -2.90
N ASP A 12 2.76 1.05 -3.58
CA ASP A 12 1.81 2.00 -2.99
C ASP A 12 1.19 1.38 -1.71
N GLN A 13 1.19 2.17 -0.65
CA GLN A 13 0.67 1.81 0.67
C GLN A 13 -0.67 2.50 0.96
N SER A 14 -1.21 3.25 0.00
CA SER A 14 -2.56 3.82 0.13
C SER A 14 -3.60 2.71 0.28
N HIS A 15 -4.75 3.02 0.90
CA HIS A 15 -5.80 2.01 1.08
C HIS A 15 -6.37 1.54 -0.27
N PRO A 16 -6.89 0.30 -0.36
CA PRO A 16 -7.34 -0.31 -1.63
C PRO A 16 -8.26 0.56 -2.51
N LEU A 17 -9.20 1.29 -1.90
CA LEU A 17 -10.12 2.17 -2.66
C LEU A 17 -9.38 3.34 -3.33
N SER A 18 -8.31 3.87 -2.73
CA SER A 18 -7.48 4.92 -3.33
C SER A 18 -6.68 4.37 -4.50
N GLN A 19 -6.04 3.20 -4.31
CA GLN A 19 -5.30 2.51 -5.38
C GLN A 19 -6.18 2.30 -6.63
N LEU A 20 -7.45 1.92 -6.44
CA LEU A 20 -8.40 1.77 -7.54
C LEU A 20 -8.73 3.11 -8.22
N THR A 21 -9.03 4.16 -7.46
CA THR A 21 -9.46 5.45 -8.05
C THR A 21 -8.32 6.22 -8.71
N GLN A 22 -7.07 5.99 -8.29
CA GLN A 22 -5.88 6.53 -8.96
C GLN A 22 -5.81 6.10 -10.44
N LEU A 23 -6.33 4.91 -10.79
CA LEU A 23 -6.35 4.43 -12.18
C LEU A 23 -7.23 5.27 -13.11
N ALA A 24 -8.13 6.10 -12.57
CA ALA A 24 -8.88 7.07 -13.38
C ALA A 24 -7.98 8.13 -14.05
N HIS A 25 -6.72 8.24 -13.62
CA HIS A 25 -5.73 9.14 -14.20
C HIS A 25 -4.98 8.53 -15.39
N ALA A 26 -5.09 7.22 -15.63
CA ALA A 26 -4.40 6.56 -16.73
C ALA A 26 -4.83 7.15 -18.09
N SER A 27 -3.87 7.18 -19.02
CA SER A 27 -3.99 7.80 -20.34
C SER A 27 -4.07 6.82 -21.51
N ALA A 28 -3.89 5.51 -21.32
CA ALA A 28 -3.83 4.58 -22.47
C ALA A 28 -4.91 3.48 -22.49
N GLY A 29 -5.62 3.21 -21.38
CA GLY A 29 -6.69 2.19 -21.34
C GLY A 29 -7.06 1.75 -19.93
N TYR A 30 -8.25 1.17 -19.77
CA TYR A 30 -8.80 0.73 -18.47
C TYR A 30 -9.34 -0.70 -18.60
N TYR A 31 -9.37 -1.41 -17.49
CA TYR A 31 -10.15 -2.64 -17.41
C TYR A 31 -11.64 -2.31 -17.27
N PRO A 32 -12.57 -2.99 -17.96
CA PRO A 32 -12.37 -4.04 -18.98
C PRO A 32 -12.41 -3.50 -20.44
N LEU A 33 -12.44 -2.18 -20.64
CA LEU A 33 -12.51 -1.56 -21.97
C LEU A 33 -11.40 -0.50 -22.18
N GLY A 34 -10.67 -0.65 -23.28
CA GLY A 34 -9.68 0.33 -23.73
C GLY A 34 -10.30 1.65 -24.19
N ARG A 35 -9.46 2.65 -24.51
CA ARG A 35 -9.92 3.96 -25.01
C ARG A 35 -10.72 3.90 -26.32
N ASN A 36 -10.52 2.84 -27.08
CA ASN A 36 -11.24 2.52 -28.32
C ASN A 36 -12.51 1.69 -28.08
N ALA A 37 -12.93 1.53 -26.81
CA ALA A 37 -14.06 0.70 -26.37
C ALA A 37 -13.98 -0.78 -26.79
N LEU A 38 -12.78 -1.26 -27.13
CA LEU A 38 -12.51 -2.69 -27.30
C LEU A 38 -12.24 -3.33 -25.93
N TRP A 39 -12.48 -4.64 -25.85
CA TRP A 39 -12.03 -5.47 -24.73
C TRP A 39 -10.57 -5.17 -24.37
N HIS A 40 -10.29 -5.09 -23.07
CA HIS A 40 -8.95 -4.90 -22.54
C HIS A 40 -8.74 -5.74 -21.27
N GLY A 41 -7.76 -6.66 -21.32
CA GLY A 41 -7.54 -7.64 -20.26
C GLY A 41 -6.86 -7.11 -19.00
N GLY A 42 -6.29 -5.91 -19.08
CA GLY A 42 -5.44 -5.35 -18.04
C GLY A 42 -5.69 -3.88 -17.72
N VAL A 43 -4.76 -3.32 -16.95
CA VAL A 43 -4.69 -1.89 -16.66
C VAL A 43 -3.35 -1.32 -17.13
N HIS A 44 -3.38 -0.04 -17.53
CA HIS A 44 -2.17 0.69 -17.87
C HIS A 44 -1.70 1.57 -16.71
N PHE A 45 -0.38 1.64 -16.54
CA PHE A 45 0.28 2.67 -15.75
C PHE A 45 1.20 3.47 -16.68
N ASP A 46 0.94 4.78 -16.77
CA ASP A 46 1.54 5.68 -17.75
C ASP A 46 1.81 7.06 -17.13
N SER A 47 2.06 8.08 -17.95
CA SER A 47 2.34 9.43 -17.46
C SER A 47 1.19 10.02 -16.63
N GLY A 48 -0.04 9.56 -16.83
CA GLY A 48 -1.21 10.03 -16.08
C GLY A 48 -1.19 9.57 -14.62
N THR A 49 -0.75 8.33 -14.36
CA THR A 49 -0.63 7.77 -13.00
C THR A 49 0.70 8.12 -12.32
N ALA A 50 1.71 8.53 -13.08
CA ALA A 50 3.05 8.85 -12.57
C ALA A 50 3.09 10.06 -11.62
N ALA A 51 2.06 10.91 -11.60
CA ALA A 51 1.93 11.99 -10.63
C ALA A 51 1.55 11.49 -9.21
N LEU A 52 0.98 10.29 -9.10
CA LEU A 52 0.45 9.72 -7.87
C LEU A 52 1.29 8.53 -7.37
N LEU A 53 1.99 7.86 -8.30
CA LEU A 53 2.73 6.63 -8.04
C LEU A 53 4.21 6.81 -8.38
N ASP A 54 5.08 6.26 -7.52
CA ASP A 54 6.50 6.08 -7.86
C ASP A 54 6.65 4.94 -8.88
N GLN A 55 6.67 5.30 -10.15
CA GLN A 55 6.80 4.40 -11.29
C GLN A 55 8.25 4.12 -11.69
N SER A 56 9.22 4.34 -10.79
CA SER A 56 10.64 4.09 -11.06
C SER A 56 10.94 2.61 -11.34
N ALA A 57 10.24 1.68 -10.67
CA ALA A 57 10.40 0.24 -10.84
C ALA A 57 9.08 -0.51 -10.65
N VAL A 58 8.99 -1.70 -11.22
CA VAL A 58 7.82 -2.58 -11.20
C VAL A 58 8.11 -3.78 -10.31
N TYR A 59 7.16 -4.13 -9.44
CA TYR A 59 7.32 -5.18 -8.44
C TYR A 59 6.26 -6.28 -8.55
N CYS A 60 6.61 -7.46 -8.05
CA CYS A 60 5.72 -8.61 -8.06
C CYS A 60 4.51 -8.37 -7.14
N VAL A 61 3.31 -8.69 -7.62
CA VAL A 61 2.06 -8.35 -6.94
C VAL A 61 1.69 -9.32 -5.82
N ALA A 62 2.24 -10.53 -5.87
CA ALA A 62 1.98 -11.60 -4.92
C ALA A 62 3.13 -12.61 -4.92
N ASP A 63 3.29 -13.37 -3.84
CA ASP A 63 4.22 -14.49 -3.84
C ASP A 63 3.91 -15.47 -4.99
N GLY A 64 4.94 -15.98 -5.65
CA GLY A 64 4.75 -16.83 -6.80
C GLY A 64 6.04 -17.39 -7.36
N GLU A 65 5.97 -17.79 -8.62
CA GLU A 65 7.10 -18.30 -9.37
C GLU A 65 7.09 -17.75 -10.79
N VAL A 66 8.21 -17.20 -11.24
CA VAL A 66 8.40 -16.80 -12.63
C VAL A 66 8.43 -18.06 -13.49
N VAL A 67 7.58 -18.10 -14.51
CA VAL A 67 7.43 -19.28 -15.40
C VAL A 67 7.83 -18.98 -16.84
N ALA A 68 7.70 -17.73 -17.29
CA ALA A 68 8.14 -17.31 -18.61
C ALA A 68 8.50 -15.83 -18.63
N TYR A 69 9.36 -15.43 -19.56
CA TYR A 69 9.69 -14.03 -19.81
C TYR A 69 10.22 -13.84 -21.23
N ARG A 70 10.31 -12.59 -21.66
CA ARG A 70 11.00 -12.14 -22.86
C ARG A 70 11.76 -10.87 -22.56
N ILE A 71 13.04 -10.83 -22.92
CA ILE A 71 13.90 -9.66 -22.80
C ILE A 71 14.68 -9.52 -24.11
N ASP A 72 14.28 -8.55 -24.91
CA ASP A 72 14.98 -8.14 -26.12
C ASP A 72 16.25 -7.35 -25.77
N GLU A 73 17.27 -7.46 -26.63
CA GLU A 73 18.47 -6.65 -26.50
C GLU A 73 18.13 -5.16 -26.66
N HIS A 74 17.39 -4.86 -27.74
CA HIS A 74 16.90 -3.53 -28.08
C HIS A 74 15.38 -3.54 -28.30
N LEU A 75 14.72 -2.43 -27.97
CA LEU A 75 13.31 -2.26 -28.34
C LEU A 75 13.09 -2.38 -29.86
N PRO A 76 12.16 -3.23 -30.33
CA PRO A 76 11.79 -3.25 -31.74
C PRO A 76 11.06 -1.94 -32.12
N THR A 77 11.05 -1.67 -33.43
CA THR A 77 10.29 -0.55 -34.00
C THR A 77 9.30 -1.05 -35.04
N THR A 78 8.17 -0.36 -35.17
CA THR A 78 7.19 -0.57 -36.24
C THR A 78 7.17 0.65 -37.16
N PRO A 79 7.31 0.48 -38.49
CA PRO A 79 7.28 1.59 -39.43
C PRO A 79 5.84 2.04 -39.71
N TYR A 80 5.47 3.26 -39.28
CA TYR A 80 4.20 3.90 -39.62
C TYR A 80 4.41 5.03 -40.64
N VAL A 81 3.40 5.30 -41.44
CA VAL A 81 3.33 6.45 -42.33
C VAL A 81 2.67 7.61 -41.59
N ASP A 82 3.45 8.64 -41.26
CA ASP A 82 3.02 9.90 -40.68
C ASP A 82 3.33 11.04 -41.67
N ASP A 83 2.30 11.80 -42.09
CA ASP A 83 2.47 12.96 -42.99
C ASP A 83 3.30 12.63 -44.25
N ASP A 84 3.00 11.49 -44.90
CA ASP A 84 3.69 10.89 -46.05
C ASP A 84 5.14 10.42 -45.80
N HIS A 85 5.61 10.40 -44.55
CA HIS A 85 6.92 9.92 -44.17
C HIS A 85 6.84 8.61 -43.37
N CYS A 86 7.76 7.69 -43.64
CA CYS A 86 7.92 6.49 -42.84
C CYS A 86 8.68 6.79 -41.55
N VAL A 87 8.03 6.63 -40.41
CA VAL A 87 8.56 6.87 -39.07
C VAL A 87 8.60 5.55 -38.30
N ALA A 88 9.80 5.15 -37.87
CA ALA A 88 10.00 3.99 -37.01
C ALA A 88 9.59 4.32 -35.57
N LYS A 89 8.52 3.69 -35.07
CA LYS A 89 7.98 3.92 -33.72
C LYS A 89 8.37 2.76 -32.78
N PRO A 90 9.14 2.99 -31.71
CA PRO A 90 9.55 1.95 -30.77
C PRO A 90 8.40 1.42 -29.93
N PHE A 91 8.45 0.13 -29.58
CA PHE A 91 7.51 -0.49 -28.66
C PHE A 91 8.17 -1.64 -27.91
N SER A 92 7.91 -1.75 -26.61
CA SER A 92 8.36 -2.90 -25.84
C SER A 92 7.39 -4.08 -26.00
N ARG A 93 7.94 -5.23 -26.37
CA ARG A 93 7.28 -6.54 -26.31
C ARG A 93 7.84 -7.43 -25.19
N ASN A 94 8.67 -6.86 -24.32
CA ASN A 94 9.25 -7.57 -23.19
C ASN A 94 8.18 -7.83 -22.14
N PHE A 95 8.24 -9.00 -21.53
CA PHE A 95 7.31 -9.38 -20.50
C PHE A 95 7.89 -10.32 -19.46
N VAL A 96 7.22 -10.39 -18.31
CA VAL A 96 7.42 -11.41 -17.29
C VAL A 96 6.05 -12.00 -16.93
N LEU A 97 5.99 -13.33 -16.85
CA LEU A 97 4.80 -14.09 -16.46
C LEU A 97 5.11 -14.83 -15.14
N VAL A 98 4.31 -14.54 -14.12
CA VAL A 98 4.43 -15.16 -12.78
C VAL A 98 3.20 -16.00 -12.51
N ARG A 99 3.40 -17.24 -12.06
CA ARG A 99 2.35 -18.15 -11.62
C ARG A 99 2.22 -18.08 -10.10
N HIS A 100 0.99 -18.04 -9.62
CA HIS A 100 0.62 -17.93 -8.21
C HIS A 100 -0.37 -19.04 -7.85
N ARG A 101 -0.37 -19.49 -6.59
CA ARG A 101 -1.39 -20.39 -6.06
C ARG A 101 -2.18 -19.70 -4.96
N LEU A 102 -3.39 -19.26 -5.29
CA LEU A 102 -4.31 -18.60 -4.38
C LEU A 102 -5.07 -19.63 -3.56
N ARG A 103 -5.05 -19.53 -2.22
CA ARG A 103 -5.86 -20.38 -1.32
C ARG A 103 -6.20 -19.63 -0.02
N PRO A 104 -7.39 -19.85 0.57
CA PRO A 104 -7.71 -19.29 1.87
C PRO A 104 -6.85 -19.87 2.99
N PRO A 105 -6.79 -19.18 4.15
CA PRO A 105 -6.15 -19.69 5.35
C PRO A 105 -6.70 -21.06 5.76
N ASP A 106 -5.81 -21.88 6.30
CA ASP A 106 -6.18 -23.15 6.92
C ASP A 106 -7.02 -22.89 8.19
N ILE A 107 -8.01 -23.75 8.44
CA ILE A 107 -8.83 -23.67 9.66
C ILE A 107 -8.18 -24.54 10.73
N GLU A 108 -7.76 -23.93 11.83
CA GLU A 108 -7.08 -24.63 12.92
C GLU A 108 -7.91 -25.81 13.45
N GLY A 109 -7.26 -26.96 13.66
CA GLY A 109 -7.91 -28.18 14.15
C GLY A 109 -8.75 -28.94 13.12
N ARG A 110 -8.73 -28.55 11.83
CA ARG A 110 -9.41 -29.28 10.74
C ARG A 110 -8.43 -29.89 9.74
N SER A 111 -8.79 -31.05 9.22
CA SER A 111 -7.99 -31.79 8.21
C SER A 111 -8.43 -31.53 6.76
N GLN A 112 -9.44 -30.69 6.55
CA GLN A 112 -9.93 -30.38 5.20
C GLN A 112 -8.93 -29.47 4.48
N THR A 113 -8.71 -29.73 3.20
CA THR A 113 -7.87 -28.88 2.34
C THR A 113 -8.70 -27.70 1.83
N PRO A 114 -8.21 -26.45 1.94
CA PRO A 114 -8.90 -25.30 1.38
C PRO A 114 -8.95 -25.38 -0.17
N PRO A 115 -9.96 -24.75 -0.81
CA PRO A 115 -9.98 -24.63 -2.27
C PRO A 115 -8.76 -23.84 -2.75
N SER A 116 -8.26 -24.12 -3.95
CA SER A 116 -7.13 -23.38 -4.52
C SER A 116 -7.35 -23.03 -5.98
N LEU A 117 -6.77 -21.92 -6.41
CA LEU A 117 -6.83 -21.42 -7.78
C LEU A 117 -5.42 -21.05 -8.26
N THR A 118 -5.08 -21.43 -9.49
CA THR A 118 -3.86 -20.98 -10.16
C THR A 118 -4.11 -19.65 -10.84
N LEU A 119 -3.36 -18.62 -10.45
CA LEU A 119 -3.40 -17.31 -11.10
C LEU A 119 -2.09 -17.06 -11.84
N TYR A 120 -2.17 -16.23 -12.87
CA TYR A 120 -1.01 -15.70 -13.57
C TYR A 120 -1.06 -14.18 -13.53
N SER A 121 0.05 -13.54 -13.17
CA SER A 121 0.24 -12.11 -13.39
C SER A 121 1.20 -11.89 -14.57
N LEU A 122 0.78 -11.04 -15.50
CA LEU A 122 1.54 -10.71 -16.70
C LEU A 122 1.95 -9.23 -16.65
N TYR A 123 3.25 -8.99 -16.73
CA TYR A 123 3.85 -7.66 -16.77
C TYR A 123 4.39 -7.39 -18.17
N MET A 124 3.67 -6.64 -18.99
CA MET A 124 4.02 -6.31 -20.37
C MET A 124 4.65 -4.92 -20.49
N HIS A 125 5.40 -4.71 -21.56
CA HIS A 125 6.05 -3.44 -21.92
C HIS A 125 7.18 -3.05 -20.97
N LEU A 126 8.00 -4.01 -20.54
CA LEU A 126 9.17 -3.76 -19.69
C LEU A 126 10.37 -3.23 -20.47
N GLN A 127 11.35 -2.63 -19.79
CA GLN A 127 12.60 -2.16 -20.41
C GLN A 127 13.41 -3.28 -21.11
N ASP A 128 14.26 -2.91 -22.05
CA ASP A 128 15.17 -3.81 -22.77
C ASP A 128 16.48 -4.08 -22.00
N TRP A 129 17.32 -4.94 -22.55
CA TRP A 129 18.60 -5.30 -21.93
C TRP A 129 19.57 -4.10 -21.86
N MET A 130 19.62 -3.27 -22.91
CA MET A 130 20.51 -2.10 -22.96
C MET A 130 20.27 -1.13 -21.81
N PHE A 131 19.02 -0.93 -21.40
CA PHE A 131 18.67 -0.09 -20.26
C PHE A 131 19.47 -0.41 -18.98
N TYR A 132 19.72 -1.70 -18.72
CA TYR A 132 20.48 -2.17 -17.56
C TYR A 132 21.99 -2.21 -17.80
N ARG A 133 22.41 -2.49 -19.04
CA ARG A 133 23.83 -2.57 -19.39
C ARG A 133 24.47 -1.18 -19.40
N ASP A 134 23.76 -0.20 -19.96
CA ASP A 134 24.29 1.13 -20.22
C ASP A 134 24.32 1.99 -18.93
N ASP A 135 23.57 1.60 -17.90
CA ASP A 135 23.59 2.24 -16.58
C ASP A 135 23.48 1.23 -15.44
N SER A 136 24.60 1.01 -14.75
CA SER A 136 24.72 0.08 -13.63
C SER A 136 23.89 0.45 -12.38
N THR A 137 23.32 1.65 -12.33
CA THR A 137 22.42 2.05 -11.22
C THR A 137 21.04 1.40 -11.34
N HIS A 138 20.64 0.96 -12.53
CA HIS A 138 19.41 0.20 -12.73
C HIS A 138 19.61 -1.26 -12.29
N VAL A 139 19.00 -1.60 -11.15
CA VAL A 139 19.06 -2.97 -10.62
C VAL A 139 18.31 -3.90 -11.56
N ARG A 140 18.96 -4.98 -11.98
CA ARG A 140 18.33 -6.02 -12.81
C ARG A 140 17.56 -7.02 -11.94
N PRO A 141 16.39 -7.52 -12.39
CA PRO A 141 15.69 -8.61 -11.70
C PRO A 141 16.57 -9.85 -11.55
N GLY A 142 16.54 -10.49 -10.38
CA GLY A 142 17.45 -11.60 -10.06
C GLY A 142 17.25 -12.86 -10.92
N PHE A 143 16.06 -13.04 -11.50
CA PHE A 143 15.72 -14.17 -12.36
C PHE A 143 16.09 -13.95 -13.84
N TRP A 144 16.56 -12.75 -14.21
CA TRP A 144 16.97 -12.49 -15.60
C TRP A 144 18.29 -13.19 -15.92
N PRO A 145 18.48 -13.67 -17.17
CA PRO A 145 19.74 -14.23 -17.64
C PRO A 145 20.80 -13.13 -17.84
N GLU A 146 22.10 -13.47 -17.84
CA GLU A 146 23.21 -12.51 -18.02
C GLU A 146 23.34 -11.91 -19.43
N LYS A 147 22.36 -12.16 -20.31
CA LYS A 147 22.30 -11.63 -21.68
C LYS A 147 20.86 -11.53 -22.16
N ALA A 148 20.63 -10.74 -23.20
CA ALA A 148 19.36 -10.71 -23.90
C ALA A 148 18.96 -12.08 -24.46
N THR A 149 17.66 -12.26 -24.67
CA THR A 149 17.05 -13.49 -25.18
C THR A 149 16.44 -13.35 -26.57
N ASP A 150 15.98 -12.14 -26.92
CA ASP A 150 15.33 -11.78 -28.19
C ASP A 150 14.12 -12.65 -28.61
N GLY A 151 13.65 -13.47 -27.67
CA GLY A 151 12.59 -14.46 -27.85
C GLY A 151 12.03 -14.92 -26.51
N VAL A 152 10.93 -15.69 -26.57
CA VAL A 152 10.26 -16.18 -25.37
C VAL A 152 11.10 -17.27 -24.70
N VAL A 153 11.34 -17.11 -23.40
CA VAL A 153 11.91 -18.15 -22.55
C VAL A 153 10.81 -18.70 -21.65
N VAL A 154 10.56 -20.00 -21.74
CA VAL A 154 9.74 -20.74 -20.79
C VAL A 154 10.65 -21.57 -19.90
N LEU A 155 10.61 -21.31 -18.60
CA LEU A 155 11.51 -21.93 -17.64
C LEU A 155 11.12 -23.38 -17.39
N GLN A 156 12.08 -24.30 -17.53
CA GLN A 156 11.89 -25.69 -17.12
C GLN A 156 11.73 -25.82 -15.61
N ALA A 157 12.49 -25.02 -14.85
CA ALA A 157 12.38 -24.88 -13.41
C ALA A 157 11.93 -23.44 -13.08
N PRO A 158 10.69 -23.24 -12.60
CA PRO A 158 10.22 -21.92 -12.19
C PRO A 158 11.11 -21.30 -11.11
N VAL A 159 11.26 -19.98 -11.13
CA VAL A 159 12.06 -19.24 -10.15
C VAL A 159 11.14 -18.60 -9.14
N ALA A 160 11.30 -18.92 -7.85
CA ALA A 160 10.51 -18.31 -6.78
C ALA A 160 10.71 -16.80 -6.75
N ILE A 161 9.63 -16.06 -6.53
CA ILE A 161 9.62 -14.61 -6.39
C ILE A 161 8.62 -14.21 -5.30
N LYS A 162 8.99 -13.27 -4.45
CA LYS A 162 8.12 -12.76 -3.39
C LYS A 162 7.34 -11.54 -3.83
N ALA A 163 6.20 -11.30 -3.19
CA ALA A 163 5.52 -10.02 -3.31
C ALA A 163 6.50 -8.86 -3.01
N ALA A 164 6.40 -7.77 -3.76
CA ALA A 164 7.26 -6.59 -3.65
C ALA A 164 8.74 -6.79 -4.09
N GLU A 165 9.12 -7.96 -4.61
CA GLU A 165 10.41 -8.16 -5.30
C GLU A 165 10.38 -7.61 -6.72
N LEU A 166 11.56 -7.21 -7.23
CA LEU A 166 11.71 -6.51 -8.50
C LEU A 166 11.35 -7.40 -9.70
N ILE A 167 10.44 -6.93 -10.56
CA ILE A 167 10.08 -7.54 -11.84
C ILE A 167 10.83 -6.89 -13.01
N GLY A 168 11.04 -5.57 -12.95
CA GLY A 168 11.70 -4.81 -14.01
C GLY A 168 11.38 -3.32 -13.94
N HIS A 169 11.58 -2.62 -15.05
CA HIS A 169 11.34 -1.19 -15.18
C HIS A 169 10.37 -0.93 -16.34
N ILE A 170 9.60 0.16 -16.26
CA ILE A 170 8.62 0.52 -17.30
C ILE A 170 9.35 0.86 -18.61
N GLY A 171 9.02 0.14 -19.67
CA GLY A 171 9.56 0.31 -21.03
C GLY A 171 8.84 1.39 -21.83
N LEU A 172 9.34 1.63 -23.05
CA LEU A 172 8.74 2.57 -23.99
C LEU A 172 7.69 1.89 -24.87
N TYR A 173 6.64 2.64 -25.18
CA TYR A 173 5.59 2.23 -26.10
C TYR A 173 5.14 3.43 -26.93
N GLN A 174 5.02 3.26 -28.24
CA GLN A 174 4.50 4.31 -29.12
C GLN A 174 3.43 3.74 -30.06
N CYS A 175 2.19 4.19 -29.88
CA CYS A 175 1.08 3.85 -30.78
C CYS A 175 1.27 4.48 -32.18
N GLY A 176 0.58 3.93 -33.17
CA GLY A 176 0.63 4.43 -34.55
C GLY A 176 0.22 5.90 -34.72
N ASP A 177 -0.67 6.42 -33.88
CA ASP A 177 -1.12 7.82 -33.88
C ASP A 177 -0.30 8.74 -32.96
N ALA A 178 0.55 8.18 -32.11
CA ALA A 178 1.35 8.94 -31.15
C ALA A 178 2.58 9.59 -31.84
N LYS A 179 2.82 10.87 -31.53
CA LYS A 179 3.97 11.63 -32.05
C LYS A 179 5.27 11.38 -31.29
N VAL A 180 5.19 10.99 -30.02
CA VAL A 180 6.35 10.67 -29.17
C VAL A 180 6.12 9.36 -28.41
N PRO A 181 7.18 8.60 -28.06
CA PRO A 181 7.06 7.43 -27.22
C PRO A 181 6.71 7.80 -25.78
N GLU A 182 5.94 6.95 -25.10
CA GLU A 182 5.59 7.09 -23.69
C GLU A 182 6.09 5.91 -22.86
N LYS A 183 6.33 6.14 -21.56
CA LYS A 183 6.58 5.05 -20.60
C LYS A 183 5.24 4.43 -20.24
N LYS A 184 5.09 3.12 -20.46
CA LYS A 184 3.84 2.40 -20.21
C LYS A 184 4.09 1.00 -19.68
N LEU A 185 3.42 0.65 -18.57
CA LEU A 185 3.28 -0.73 -18.10
C LEU A 185 1.87 -1.20 -18.44
N HIS A 186 1.74 -2.42 -18.94
CA HIS A 186 0.46 -3.12 -19.01
C HIS A 186 0.50 -4.32 -18.05
N LEU A 187 -0.46 -4.38 -17.12
CA LEU A 187 -0.56 -5.42 -16.11
C LEU A 187 -1.88 -6.18 -16.23
N GLU A 188 -1.81 -7.51 -16.29
CA GLU A 188 -2.98 -8.40 -16.24
C GLU A 188 -2.87 -9.40 -15.10
N ILE A 189 -4.02 -9.86 -14.60
CA ILE A 189 -4.12 -11.10 -13.82
C ILE A 189 -5.20 -11.98 -14.44
N PHE A 190 -4.88 -13.25 -14.70
CA PHE A 190 -5.84 -14.20 -15.27
C PHE A 190 -5.67 -15.63 -14.76
N SER A 191 -6.69 -16.46 -14.97
CA SER A 191 -6.73 -17.88 -14.61
C SER A 191 -7.24 -18.74 -15.77
N GLY A 192 -6.61 -19.90 -15.97
CA GLY A 192 -7.13 -20.97 -16.82
C GLY A 192 -7.94 -22.03 -16.07
N ASP A 193 -8.02 -21.94 -14.74
CA ASP A 193 -8.73 -22.89 -13.88
C ASP A 193 -10.25 -22.59 -13.82
N ASP A 194 -11.02 -23.49 -13.22
CA ASP A 194 -12.44 -23.29 -12.90
C ASP A 194 -12.61 -22.24 -11.79
N VAL A 195 -12.73 -20.97 -12.20
CA VAL A 195 -12.92 -19.84 -11.28
C VAL A 195 -14.29 -19.85 -10.61
N GLU A 196 -15.33 -20.31 -11.30
CA GLU A 196 -16.70 -20.35 -10.76
C GLU A 196 -16.79 -21.35 -9.61
N GLY A 197 -16.35 -22.60 -9.84
CA GLY A 197 -16.30 -23.63 -8.81
C GLY A 197 -15.39 -23.26 -7.64
N PHE A 198 -14.26 -22.58 -7.92
CA PHE A 198 -13.39 -22.06 -6.86
C PHE A 198 -14.06 -20.98 -6.00
N ILE A 199 -14.76 -20.01 -6.61
CA ILE A 199 -15.45 -18.94 -5.87
C ILE A 199 -16.54 -19.53 -4.97
N ASP A 200 -17.31 -20.49 -5.47
CA ASP A 200 -18.36 -21.16 -4.70
C ASP A 200 -17.78 -21.94 -3.51
N ALA A 201 -16.70 -22.70 -3.74
CA ALA A 201 -16.00 -23.39 -2.67
C ALA A 201 -15.38 -22.41 -1.65
N SER A 202 -14.81 -21.29 -2.12
CA SER A 202 -14.24 -20.23 -1.28
C SER A 202 -15.30 -19.57 -0.40
N ARG A 203 -16.50 -19.32 -0.94
CA ARG A 203 -17.64 -18.77 -0.18
C ARG A 203 -18.06 -19.69 0.96
N ILE A 204 -18.13 -21.01 0.70
CA ILE A 204 -18.43 -22.02 1.72
C ILE A 204 -17.32 -22.07 2.77
N TRP A 205 -16.05 -21.95 2.36
CA TRP A 205 -14.91 -21.91 3.27
C TRP A 205 -14.93 -20.66 4.17
N ALA A 206 -15.22 -19.49 3.59
CA ALA A 206 -15.23 -18.21 4.27
C ALA A 206 -16.25 -18.13 5.42
N GLN A 207 -17.36 -18.87 5.34
CA GLN A 207 -18.34 -18.97 6.43
C GLN A 207 -17.76 -19.61 7.70
N GLN A 208 -16.71 -20.41 7.54
CA GLN A 208 -16.07 -21.20 8.60
C GLN A 208 -14.79 -20.55 9.13
N LEU A 209 -14.30 -19.50 8.47
CA LEU A 209 -13.16 -18.72 8.92
C LEU A 209 -13.48 -17.97 10.23
N PRO A 210 -12.48 -17.75 11.10
CA PRO A 210 -12.67 -17.00 12.33
C PRO A 210 -13.08 -15.55 12.03
N ALA A 211 -13.71 -14.89 13.01
CA ALA A 211 -14.17 -13.51 12.85
C ALA A 211 -13.03 -12.51 12.52
N SER A 212 -11.79 -12.83 12.88
CA SER A 212 -10.59 -12.07 12.51
C SER A 212 -10.35 -11.97 11.00
N GLU A 213 -10.88 -12.91 10.22
CA GLU A 213 -10.76 -12.91 8.75
C GLU A 213 -11.83 -12.05 8.06
N ARG A 214 -12.76 -11.44 8.83
CA ARG A 214 -13.81 -10.55 8.32
C ARG A 214 -13.33 -9.11 8.35
N THR A 215 -12.47 -8.77 7.41
CA THR A 215 -11.71 -7.51 7.37
C THR A 215 -12.35 -6.41 6.52
N TRP A 216 -13.57 -6.60 6.03
CA TRP A 216 -14.26 -5.62 5.19
C TRP A 216 -15.65 -5.29 5.74
N LEU A 217 -15.87 -4.03 6.13
CA LEU A 217 -17.18 -3.53 6.51
C LEU A 217 -18.01 -3.29 5.25
N LYS A 218 -19.18 -3.93 5.14
CA LYS A 218 -20.10 -3.73 4.02
C LYS A 218 -21.12 -2.65 4.37
N LEU A 219 -21.02 -1.52 3.67
CA LEU A 219 -22.05 -0.49 3.62
C LEU A 219 -22.94 -0.80 2.41
N VAL A 220 -24.23 -1.04 2.64
CA VAL A 220 -25.19 -1.33 1.57
C VAL A 220 -25.73 -0.05 0.94
N ALA A 221 -26.17 -0.11 -0.31
CA ALA A 221 -27.02 0.92 -0.88
C ALA A 221 -28.22 1.19 0.07
N GLY A 222 -28.53 2.46 0.30
CA GLY A 222 -29.48 2.90 1.31
C GLY A 222 -28.86 3.24 2.67
N THR A 223 -27.57 2.99 2.90
CA THR A 223 -26.88 3.39 4.15
C THR A 223 -26.97 4.90 4.34
N ALA A 224 -27.53 5.33 5.48
CA ALA A 224 -27.63 6.75 5.82
C ALA A 224 -26.24 7.37 6.07
N VAL A 225 -26.02 8.56 5.52
CA VAL A 225 -24.82 9.37 5.72
C VAL A 225 -25.23 10.65 6.41
N ILE A 226 -24.84 10.81 7.68
CA ILE A 226 -25.22 11.98 8.47
C ILE A 226 -24.16 13.07 8.30
N PRO A 227 -24.50 14.25 7.74
CA PRO A 227 -23.56 15.35 7.60
C PRO A 227 -22.93 15.73 8.94
N HIS A 228 -21.65 16.07 8.96
CA HIS A 228 -20.97 16.46 10.17
C HIS A 228 -21.50 17.81 10.72
N GLN A 229 -21.71 17.89 12.02
CA GLN A 229 -22.05 19.12 12.74
C GLN A 229 -20.97 19.43 13.78
N GLU A 230 -20.72 20.73 14.02
CA GLU A 230 -19.86 21.17 15.12
C GLU A 230 -20.41 20.65 16.45
N GLY A 231 -19.54 20.00 17.23
CA GLY A 231 -19.91 19.35 18.50
C GLY A 231 -20.02 17.82 18.42
N PHE A 232 -20.08 17.23 17.22
CA PHE A 232 -20.05 15.77 17.10
C PHE A 232 -18.74 15.17 17.65
N GLY A 233 -18.87 14.23 18.58
CA GLY A 233 -17.78 13.56 19.28
C GLY A 233 -18.29 12.55 20.31
N VAL A 234 -17.44 12.14 21.26
CA VAL A 234 -17.81 11.16 22.30
C VAL A 234 -18.96 11.68 23.19
N ALA A 235 -19.03 12.98 23.43
CA ALA A 235 -20.05 13.60 24.27
C ALA A 235 -21.40 13.81 23.55
N GLN A 236 -21.39 13.93 22.22
CA GLN A 236 -22.57 14.17 21.40
C GLN A 236 -22.40 13.44 20.07
N SER A 237 -23.09 12.32 19.89
CA SER A 237 -22.95 11.49 18.69
C SER A 237 -24.08 11.75 17.68
N PRO A 238 -23.88 11.36 16.41
CA PRO A 238 -24.97 11.30 15.45
C PRO A 238 -26.10 10.34 15.93
N VAL A 239 -27.33 10.61 15.51
CA VAL A 239 -28.50 9.78 15.82
C VAL A 239 -28.80 8.85 14.65
N SER A 240 -28.87 7.54 14.89
CA SER A 240 -29.02 6.53 13.83
C SER A 240 -30.24 6.72 12.93
N ASP A 241 -31.34 7.27 13.46
CA ASP A 241 -32.60 7.50 12.72
C ASP A 241 -32.75 8.94 12.20
N ALA A 242 -31.68 9.75 12.23
CA ALA A 242 -31.75 11.11 11.73
C ALA A 242 -31.97 11.11 10.19
N PRO A 243 -32.87 11.97 9.67
CA PRO A 243 -33.02 12.12 8.23
C PRO A 243 -31.72 12.64 7.62
N GLY A 244 -31.17 11.90 6.67
CA GLY A 244 -29.94 12.24 5.94
C GLY A 244 -29.93 11.62 4.54
N PRO A 245 -29.05 12.10 3.64
CA PRO A 245 -28.86 11.46 2.35
C PRO A 245 -28.39 10.02 2.53
N VAL A 246 -28.78 9.16 1.60
CA VAL A 246 -28.43 7.73 1.62
C VAL A 246 -27.44 7.42 0.50
N SER A 247 -26.55 6.47 0.76
CA SER A 247 -25.64 6.00 -0.27
C SER A 247 -26.41 5.30 -1.39
N GLY A 248 -26.10 5.61 -2.65
CA GLY A 248 -26.73 5.01 -3.83
C GLY A 248 -26.15 3.64 -4.23
N ALA A 249 -25.05 3.21 -3.61
CA ALA A 249 -24.34 1.99 -4.00
C ALA A 249 -23.75 1.24 -2.80
N ASP A 250 -23.55 -0.07 -2.97
CA ASP A 250 -22.78 -0.87 -2.02
C ASP A 250 -21.30 -0.44 -2.03
N LEU A 251 -20.68 -0.41 -0.86
CA LEU A 251 -19.25 -0.17 -0.70
C LEU A 251 -18.68 -1.08 0.40
N LEU A 252 -17.66 -1.86 0.06
CA LEU A 252 -16.83 -2.52 1.06
C LEU A 252 -15.72 -1.58 1.47
N VAL A 253 -15.72 -1.20 2.75
CA VAL A 253 -14.69 -0.37 3.37
C VAL A 253 -13.72 -1.30 4.10
N PRO A 254 -12.43 -1.29 3.74
CA PRO A 254 -11.47 -2.19 4.38
C PRO A 254 -11.24 -1.75 5.83
N GLN A 255 -11.12 -2.71 6.74
CA GLN A 255 -10.81 -2.49 8.16
C GLN A 255 -9.62 -1.57 8.31
N VAL A 256 -8.61 -1.78 7.46
CA VAL A 256 -7.37 -1.04 7.50
C VAL A 256 -7.55 0.47 7.23
N LEU A 257 -8.56 0.85 6.45
CA LEU A 257 -8.94 2.26 6.28
C LEU A 257 -9.58 2.79 7.55
N LEU A 258 -10.53 2.06 8.13
CA LEU A 258 -11.24 2.44 9.35
C LEU A 258 -10.28 2.59 10.54
N ASP A 259 -9.33 1.68 10.68
CA ASP A 259 -8.30 1.69 11.72
C ASP A 259 -7.38 2.91 11.59
N SER A 260 -7.08 3.31 10.35
CA SER A 260 -6.24 4.48 10.03
C SER A 260 -6.93 5.83 10.26
N LEU A 261 -8.26 5.85 10.43
CA LEU A 261 -8.97 7.09 10.70
C LEU A 261 -8.50 7.69 12.03
N PRO A 262 -8.31 9.02 12.11
CA PRO A 262 -7.95 9.69 13.35
C PRO A 262 -9.11 9.63 14.37
N ALA A 263 -8.81 9.89 15.64
CA ALA A 263 -9.75 9.67 16.75
C ALA A 263 -11.03 10.52 16.62
N GLU A 264 -10.91 11.76 16.13
CA GLU A 264 -12.01 12.68 15.88
C GLU A 264 -12.96 12.23 14.74
N ARG A 265 -12.58 11.20 13.97
CA ARG A 265 -13.41 10.58 12.93
C ARG A 265 -14.02 9.25 13.37
N LYS A 266 -13.88 8.89 14.65
CA LYS A 266 -14.40 7.65 15.23
C LYS A 266 -15.17 7.96 16.51
N ILE A 267 -16.40 7.47 16.63
CA ILE A 267 -17.17 7.57 17.87
C ILE A 267 -17.66 6.17 18.25
N THR A 268 -17.51 5.80 19.52
CA THR A 268 -18.04 4.53 20.06
C THR A 268 -18.92 4.86 21.26
N ASN A 269 -20.20 4.51 21.18
CA ASN A 269 -21.15 4.79 22.25
C ASN A 269 -21.26 3.59 23.19
N ALA A 270 -21.25 3.86 24.51
CA ALA A 270 -21.30 2.83 25.55
C ALA A 270 -22.73 2.40 25.95
N SER A 271 -23.79 3.02 25.42
CA SER A 271 -25.17 2.85 25.90
C SER A 271 -26.16 2.49 24.78
N GLY A 272 -26.67 1.25 24.83
CA GLY A 272 -27.71 0.69 23.93
C GLY A 272 -27.19 0.29 22.53
N LYS A 273 -27.62 -0.88 22.02
CA LYS A 273 -27.18 -1.56 20.76
C LYS A 273 -25.94 -0.91 20.15
N ALA A 274 -24.75 -1.30 20.64
CA ALA A 274 -23.48 -0.64 20.36
C ALA A 274 -23.36 -0.22 18.88
N CYS A 275 -23.39 1.08 18.60
CA CYS A 275 -23.09 1.64 17.29
C CYS A 275 -21.68 2.24 17.34
N ARG A 276 -20.89 1.95 16.31
CA ARG A 276 -19.64 2.63 16.03
C ARG A 276 -19.84 3.55 14.84
N TRP A 277 -19.48 4.81 15.01
CA TRP A 277 -19.59 5.79 13.95
C TRP A 277 -18.23 6.06 13.33
N TYR A 278 -18.21 6.08 12.00
CA TYR A 278 -17.04 6.44 11.21
C TYR A 278 -17.38 7.65 10.35
N ARG A 279 -16.55 8.70 10.40
CA ARG A 279 -16.65 9.80 9.46
C ARG A 279 -15.86 9.46 8.19
N LEU A 280 -16.60 9.24 7.10
CA LEU A 280 -16.09 8.87 5.80
C LEU A 280 -16.39 10.00 4.82
N ASP A 281 -15.34 10.74 4.43
CA ASP A 281 -15.44 11.81 3.44
C ASP A 281 -14.85 11.30 2.11
N GLY A 282 -15.46 11.65 0.98
CA GLY A 282 -15.01 11.33 -0.38
C GLY A 282 -15.19 9.88 -0.80
N LEU A 283 -15.88 9.05 -0.01
CA LEU A 283 -16.05 7.61 -0.28
C LEU A 283 -17.42 7.23 -0.82
N LEU A 284 -18.46 7.88 -0.32
CA LEU A 284 -19.86 7.55 -0.59
C LEU A 284 -20.45 8.56 -1.57
N MET A 285 -21.49 8.15 -2.27
CA MET A 285 -22.29 9.00 -3.14
C MET A 285 -23.77 8.63 -3.05
N ASP A 286 -24.65 9.57 -3.39
CA ASP A 286 -26.08 9.33 -3.55
C ASP A 286 -26.40 8.61 -4.88
N THR A 287 -27.69 8.35 -5.14
CA THR A 287 -28.17 7.71 -6.38
C THR A 287 -27.92 8.54 -7.63
N ASP A 288 -27.74 9.86 -7.49
CA ASP A 288 -27.46 10.79 -8.58
C ASP A 288 -25.95 11.01 -8.79
N ASN A 289 -25.12 10.26 -8.06
CA ASN A 289 -23.66 10.31 -8.03
C ASN A 289 -23.06 11.60 -7.44
N HIS A 290 -23.79 12.33 -6.60
CA HIS A 290 -23.22 13.42 -5.81
C HIS A 290 -22.45 12.85 -4.61
N PRO A 291 -21.22 13.34 -4.33
CA PRO A 291 -20.45 12.91 -3.17
C PRO A 291 -21.20 13.14 -1.86
N LEU A 292 -21.10 12.18 -0.94
CA LEU A 292 -21.64 12.25 0.41
C LEU A 292 -20.50 12.18 1.42
N ASP A 293 -20.33 13.28 2.16
CA ASP A 293 -19.36 13.38 3.26
C ASP A 293 -20.11 13.35 4.60
N GLY A 294 -19.73 12.45 5.49
CA GLY A 294 -20.39 12.38 6.79
C GLY A 294 -20.15 11.12 7.59
N TRP A 295 -20.98 10.95 8.60
CA TRP A 295 -20.93 9.87 9.56
C TRP A 295 -21.81 8.70 9.13
N VAL A 296 -21.24 7.50 9.14
CA VAL A 296 -21.95 6.24 8.94
C VAL A 296 -21.91 5.40 10.22
N CYS A 297 -23.02 4.71 10.52
CA CYS A 297 -23.12 3.83 11.67
C CYS A 297 -22.85 2.38 11.27
N GLU A 298 -21.83 1.78 11.89
CA GLU A 298 -21.74 0.33 12.06
C GLU A 298 -22.60 -0.04 13.28
N HIS A 299 -23.72 -0.70 13.04
CA HIS A 299 -24.49 -1.34 14.09
C HIS A 299 -23.81 -2.67 14.45
N VAL A 300 -23.15 -2.74 15.61
CA VAL A 300 -22.37 -3.92 16.02
C VAL A 300 -23.27 -5.15 16.07
N GLY A 301 -22.88 -6.19 15.32
CA GLY A 301 -23.63 -7.44 15.18
C GLY A 301 -24.75 -7.40 14.13
N VAL A 302 -24.98 -6.26 13.47
CA VAL A 302 -25.98 -6.10 12.40
C VAL A 302 -25.31 -5.70 11.08
N THR A 303 -24.45 -4.68 11.09
CA THR A 303 -23.73 -4.27 9.87
C THR A 303 -22.73 -5.37 9.50
N PRO A 304 -22.78 -5.91 8.27
CA PRO A 304 -22.00 -7.08 7.91
C PRO A 304 -20.52 -6.74 7.78
N TRP A 305 -19.69 -7.56 8.42
CA TRP A 305 -18.26 -7.68 8.11
C TRP A 305 -18.06 -8.95 7.30
N VAL A 306 -17.39 -8.83 6.15
CA VAL A 306 -17.17 -9.93 5.22
C VAL A 306 -15.68 -10.22 5.09
N SER A 307 -15.36 -11.47 4.76
CA SER A 307 -13.99 -11.89 4.47
C SER A 307 -13.64 -11.59 3.01
N ALA A 308 -12.37 -11.31 2.73
CA ALA A 308 -11.87 -11.31 1.37
C ALA A 308 -12.23 -12.62 0.62
N TRP A 309 -12.31 -13.74 1.33
CA TRP A 309 -12.63 -15.06 0.75
C TRP A 309 -14.11 -15.30 0.47
N SER A 310 -15.00 -14.36 0.81
CA SER A 310 -16.42 -14.44 0.43
C SER A 310 -16.69 -13.98 -1.00
N TRP A 311 -15.70 -13.37 -1.67
CA TRP A 311 -15.84 -12.85 -3.04
C TRP A 311 -17.09 -11.97 -3.19
N GLU A 312 -17.32 -11.12 -2.19
CA GLU A 312 -18.50 -10.25 -2.11
C GLU A 312 -18.52 -9.27 -3.28
N GLY A 313 -19.63 -9.24 -4.03
CA GLY A 313 -19.82 -8.38 -5.18
C GLY A 313 -19.11 -8.82 -6.47
N TYR A 314 -18.39 -9.95 -6.48
CA TYR A 314 -17.79 -10.49 -7.70
C TYR A 314 -18.83 -11.12 -8.62
N ALA A 315 -18.69 -10.82 -9.91
CA ALA A 315 -19.55 -11.34 -10.98
C ALA A 315 -18.70 -11.81 -12.16
N ILE A 316 -19.05 -12.96 -12.74
CA ILE A 316 -18.41 -13.51 -13.93
C ILE A 316 -19.22 -13.13 -15.17
N VAL A 317 -18.55 -12.60 -16.19
CA VAL A 317 -19.14 -12.30 -17.50
C VAL A 317 -18.44 -13.16 -18.54
N TYR A 318 -19.18 -14.11 -19.11
CA TYR A 318 -18.70 -14.92 -20.24
C TYR A 318 -18.92 -14.13 -21.54
N SER A 319 -17.86 -13.54 -22.08
CA SER A 319 -17.92 -12.74 -23.30
C SER A 319 -17.56 -13.56 -24.53
N VAL A 320 -18.33 -13.35 -25.60
CA VAL A 320 -18.05 -13.82 -26.97
C VAL A 320 -18.14 -12.62 -27.92
N ASP A 321 -17.90 -11.41 -27.39
CA ASP A 321 -18.11 -10.15 -28.09
C ASP A 321 -17.13 -10.04 -29.26
N SER A 322 -17.62 -9.60 -30.42
CA SER A 322 -16.79 -9.44 -31.63
C SER A 322 -16.00 -8.14 -31.60
N SER A 323 -14.70 -8.19 -31.87
CA SER A 323 -13.85 -6.99 -32.03
C SER A 323 -14.38 -6.07 -33.14
N LEU A 324 -14.91 -6.63 -34.23
CA LEU A 324 -15.54 -5.85 -35.30
C LEU A 324 -16.80 -5.15 -34.80
N GLY A 325 -17.67 -5.86 -34.06
CA GLY A 325 -18.87 -5.28 -33.45
C GLY A 325 -18.54 -4.14 -32.50
N ALA A 326 -17.59 -4.35 -31.59
CA ALA A 326 -17.18 -3.36 -30.60
C ALA A 326 -16.57 -2.10 -31.25
N LEU A 327 -15.70 -2.27 -32.25
CA LEU A 327 -15.10 -1.14 -32.96
C LEU A 327 -16.11 -0.40 -33.86
N ALA A 328 -17.01 -1.14 -34.53
CA ALA A 328 -18.08 -0.55 -35.34
C ALA A 328 -19.03 0.31 -34.48
N ALA A 329 -19.42 -0.20 -33.31
CA ALA A 329 -20.16 0.56 -32.31
C ALA A 329 -19.44 1.85 -31.92
N PHE A 330 -18.15 1.75 -31.56
CA PHE A 330 -17.34 2.90 -31.17
C PHE A 330 -17.23 3.95 -32.28
N TRP A 331 -16.97 3.54 -33.52
CA TRP A 331 -16.86 4.46 -34.65
C TRP A 331 -18.19 5.15 -34.96
N ARG A 332 -19.31 4.43 -34.84
CA ARG A 332 -20.64 5.00 -34.97
C ARG A 332 -20.92 6.06 -33.90
N ASP A 333 -20.59 5.77 -32.64
CA ASP A 333 -20.84 6.68 -31.53
C ASP A 333 -20.01 7.97 -31.65
N LEU A 334 -18.84 7.89 -32.28
CA LEU A 334 -17.98 9.02 -32.65
C LEU A 334 -18.38 9.73 -33.95
N GLY A 335 -19.41 9.25 -34.67
CA GLY A 335 -19.83 9.82 -35.97
C GLY A 335 -18.78 9.65 -37.08
N ARG A 336 -17.94 8.61 -37.00
CA ARG A 336 -16.83 8.38 -37.96
C ARG A 336 -17.23 7.60 -39.23
N PHE A 337 -18.44 7.05 -39.29
CA PHE A 337 -18.87 6.32 -40.48
C PHE A 337 -19.32 7.25 -41.61
N SER A 338 -18.88 6.95 -42.83
CA SER A 338 -19.54 7.43 -44.05
C SER A 338 -20.94 6.82 -44.22
N GLU A 339 -21.77 7.40 -45.09
CA GLU A 339 -23.12 6.85 -45.39
C GLU A 339 -23.06 5.39 -45.86
N ALA A 340 -22.10 5.05 -46.72
CA ALA A 340 -21.90 3.67 -47.18
C ALA A 340 -21.48 2.72 -46.04
N GLN A 341 -20.62 3.18 -45.13
CA GLN A 341 -20.23 2.40 -43.94
C GLN A 341 -21.39 2.24 -42.95
N LEU A 342 -22.26 3.24 -42.79
CA LEU A 342 -23.47 3.13 -41.97
C LEU A 342 -24.41 2.04 -42.49
N VAL A 343 -24.62 1.98 -43.81
CA VAL A 343 -25.43 0.92 -44.43
C VAL A 343 -24.79 -0.45 -44.21
N ARG A 344 -23.46 -0.55 -44.34
CA ARG A 344 -22.73 -1.83 -44.28
C ARG A 344 -22.53 -2.36 -42.87
N PHE A 345 -22.18 -1.49 -41.92
CA PHE A 345 -21.78 -1.85 -40.55
C PHE A 345 -22.77 -1.40 -39.48
N GLY A 346 -23.86 -0.72 -39.82
CA GLY A 346 -24.83 -0.19 -38.85
C GLY A 346 -25.42 -1.28 -37.96
N ARG A 347 -25.85 -2.41 -38.54
CA ARG A 347 -26.33 -3.58 -37.78
C ARG A 347 -25.24 -4.20 -36.90
N VAL A 348 -24.01 -4.28 -37.41
CA VAL A 348 -22.86 -4.82 -36.67
C VAL A 348 -22.54 -3.94 -35.45
N ALA A 349 -22.66 -2.62 -35.61
CA ALA A 349 -22.55 -1.66 -34.52
C ALA A 349 -23.69 -1.81 -33.48
N ASP A 350 -24.93 -2.08 -33.91
CA ASP A 350 -26.05 -2.37 -32.99
C ASP A 350 -25.81 -3.63 -32.16
N GLU A 351 -25.31 -4.69 -32.79
CA GLU A 351 -24.94 -5.93 -32.11
C GLU A 351 -23.76 -5.70 -31.13
N GLY A 352 -22.77 -4.90 -31.54
CA GLY A 352 -21.65 -4.49 -30.69
C GLY A 352 -22.05 -3.72 -29.43
N ASN A 353 -23.07 -2.86 -29.50
CA ASN A 353 -23.60 -2.15 -28.32
C ASN A 353 -24.35 -3.07 -27.34
N LYS A 354 -24.79 -4.24 -27.80
CA LYS A 354 -25.44 -5.27 -26.97
C LYS A 354 -24.46 -6.34 -26.48
N GLY A 355 -23.16 -6.11 -26.67
CA GLY A 355 -22.11 -7.01 -26.17
C GLY A 355 -22.17 -7.14 -24.65
N ARG A 356 -21.85 -8.32 -24.13
CA ARG A 356 -22.09 -8.69 -22.73
C ARG A 356 -21.30 -7.83 -21.75
N ILE A 357 -20.08 -7.44 -22.11
CA ILE A 357 -19.24 -6.57 -21.29
C ILE A 357 -19.88 -5.17 -21.20
N LYS A 358 -20.26 -4.60 -22.35
CA LYS A 358 -20.91 -3.28 -22.40
C LYS A 358 -22.25 -3.30 -21.66
N SER A 359 -23.11 -4.30 -21.88
CA SER A 359 -24.36 -4.47 -21.12
C SER A 359 -24.14 -4.45 -19.62
N ARG A 360 -23.12 -5.17 -19.12
CA ARG A 360 -22.81 -5.15 -17.70
C ARG A 360 -22.30 -3.79 -17.21
N LEU A 361 -21.52 -3.08 -18.02
CA LEU A 361 -21.06 -1.73 -17.68
C LEU A 361 -22.20 -0.70 -17.74
N TYR A 362 -23.18 -0.86 -18.63
CA TYR A 362 -24.38 0.01 -18.69
C TYR A 362 -25.13 -0.04 -17.36
N ASP A 363 -25.32 -1.22 -16.77
CA ASP A 363 -25.93 -1.40 -15.44
C ASP A 363 -25.20 -0.65 -14.32
N ILE A 364 -23.90 -0.38 -14.50
CA ILE A 364 -23.03 0.19 -13.47
C ILE A 364 -22.80 1.71 -13.69
N ILE A 365 -22.75 2.19 -14.94
CA ILE A 365 -22.15 3.49 -15.28
C ILE A 365 -23.06 4.42 -16.11
N ASP A 366 -24.02 3.92 -16.89
CA ASP A 366 -24.73 4.73 -17.90
C ASP A 366 -25.75 5.71 -17.26
N ARG A 367 -25.23 6.91 -16.98
CA ARG A 367 -25.85 7.95 -16.16
C ARG A 367 -26.82 8.84 -16.93
N ASN A 368 -26.55 9.12 -18.20
CA ASN A 368 -27.41 9.98 -19.02
C ASN A 368 -28.48 9.17 -19.77
N ARG A 369 -28.40 7.82 -19.71
CA ARG A 369 -29.26 6.89 -20.47
C ARG A 369 -29.23 7.19 -21.96
N ASP A 370 -28.12 7.75 -22.45
CA ASP A 370 -27.93 7.99 -23.88
C ASP A 370 -27.50 6.72 -24.62
N GLY A 371 -27.25 5.64 -23.87
CA GLY A 371 -26.86 4.35 -24.40
C GLY A 371 -25.42 4.33 -24.90
N LYS A 372 -24.54 5.23 -24.44
CA LYS A 372 -23.12 5.28 -24.80
C LYS A 372 -22.23 5.03 -23.57
N ILE A 373 -21.11 4.34 -23.79
CA ILE A 373 -20.03 4.19 -22.81
C ILE A 373 -18.74 4.66 -23.47
N THR A 374 -18.35 5.88 -23.15
CA THR A 374 -17.10 6.49 -23.59
C THR A 374 -15.97 6.24 -22.58
N ALA A 375 -14.72 6.38 -23.04
CA ALA A 375 -13.55 6.36 -22.16
C ALA A 375 -13.64 7.41 -21.03
N THR A 376 -14.24 8.57 -21.32
CA THR A 376 -14.46 9.66 -20.36
C THR A 376 -15.47 9.27 -19.28
N GLU A 377 -16.57 8.63 -19.65
CA GLU A 377 -17.57 8.14 -18.70
C GLU A 377 -17.00 7.02 -17.82
N LEU A 378 -16.24 6.10 -18.41
CA LEU A 378 -15.55 5.05 -17.65
C LEU A 378 -14.53 5.65 -16.67
N GLN A 379 -13.70 6.61 -17.09
CA GLN A 379 -12.80 7.33 -16.17
C GLN A 379 -13.57 8.02 -15.04
N ALA A 380 -14.66 8.72 -15.36
CA ALA A 380 -15.48 9.40 -14.37
C ALA A 380 -16.10 8.40 -13.37
N ALA A 381 -16.44 7.18 -13.81
CA ALA A 381 -16.87 6.11 -12.92
C ALA A 381 -15.72 5.63 -12.02
N ILE A 382 -14.53 5.39 -12.56
CA ILE A 382 -13.37 4.93 -11.78
C ILE A 382 -12.93 5.98 -10.73
N ARG A 383 -13.21 7.28 -10.93
CA ARG A 383 -12.97 8.30 -9.89
C ARG A 383 -13.81 8.10 -8.63
N ARG A 384 -14.89 7.32 -8.70
CA ARG A 384 -15.82 7.09 -7.59
C ARG A 384 -15.54 5.74 -6.93
N PRO A 385 -15.25 5.68 -5.61
CA PRO A 385 -14.83 4.44 -4.96
C PRO A 385 -15.78 3.25 -5.15
N ALA A 386 -17.10 3.42 -4.99
CA ALA A 386 -18.03 2.30 -5.14
C ALA A 386 -18.13 1.79 -6.59
N HIS A 387 -18.07 2.68 -7.58
CA HIS A 387 -18.05 2.27 -8.99
C HIS A 387 -16.73 1.61 -9.38
N ALA A 388 -15.59 2.20 -9.00
CA ALA A 388 -14.27 1.61 -9.22
C ALA A 388 -14.19 0.20 -8.61
N GLN A 389 -14.69 0.05 -7.38
CA GLN A 389 -14.76 -1.24 -6.71
C GLN A 389 -15.67 -2.22 -7.47
N THR A 390 -16.85 -1.81 -7.92
CA THR A 390 -17.78 -2.67 -8.66
C THR A 390 -17.20 -3.11 -10.01
N ILE A 391 -16.57 -2.20 -10.76
CA ILE A 391 -15.90 -2.50 -12.03
C ILE A 391 -14.73 -3.47 -11.80
N SER A 392 -13.95 -3.26 -10.73
CA SER A 392 -12.81 -4.13 -10.39
C SER A 392 -13.20 -5.56 -10.00
N ARG A 393 -14.49 -5.79 -9.69
CA ARG A 393 -15.04 -7.10 -9.30
C ARG A 393 -15.69 -7.85 -10.45
N LEU A 394 -15.66 -7.29 -11.66
CA LEU A 394 -16.03 -8.03 -12.85
C LEU A 394 -14.88 -8.97 -13.23
N ILE A 395 -15.18 -10.26 -13.34
CA ILE A 395 -14.28 -11.26 -13.90
C ILE A 395 -14.77 -11.54 -15.31
N ILE A 396 -13.94 -11.28 -16.32
CA ILE A 396 -14.35 -11.46 -17.71
C ILE A 396 -13.71 -12.74 -18.24
N HIS A 397 -14.54 -13.69 -18.66
CA HIS A 397 -14.05 -14.88 -19.35
C HIS A 397 -14.11 -14.65 -20.87
N THR A 398 -12.93 -14.54 -21.49
CA THR A 398 -12.78 -14.30 -22.93
C THR A 398 -11.36 -14.65 -23.39
N GLU A 399 -11.12 -14.62 -24.69
CA GLU A 399 -9.80 -14.83 -25.27
C GLU A 399 -8.82 -13.70 -24.88
N SER A 400 -7.61 -14.07 -24.50
CA SER A 400 -6.51 -13.14 -24.23
C SER A 400 -6.16 -12.26 -25.44
N GLU A 401 -5.79 -11.00 -25.19
CA GLU A 401 -5.29 -10.08 -26.23
C GLU A 401 -3.95 -10.56 -26.84
N TRP A 402 -3.23 -11.41 -26.10
CA TRP A 402 -1.89 -11.90 -26.46
C TRP A 402 -1.91 -13.21 -27.28
N SER A 403 -3.10 -13.73 -27.62
CA SER A 403 -3.29 -14.91 -28.46
C SER A 403 -3.89 -14.58 -29.84
N ARG A 404 -3.59 -15.45 -30.81
CA ARG A 404 -4.20 -15.52 -32.15
C ARG A 404 -4.31 -14.17 -32.87
N PRO A 405 -3.20 -13.63 -33.40
CA PRO A 405 -3.22 -12.34 -34.09
C PRO A 405 -4.15 -12.31 -35.31
N ILE A 406 -4.45 -13.45 -35.92
CA ILE A 406 -5.34 -13.57 -37.09
C ILE A 406 -6.77 -13.07 -36.82
N LYS A 407 -7.22 -13.02 -35.56
CA LYS A 407 -8.56 -12.52 -35.22
C LYS A 407 -8.77 -11.05 -35.61
N TRP A 408 -7.68 -10.30 -35.73
CA TRP A 408 -7.71 -8.89 -36.13
C TRP A 408 -7.98 -8.69 -37.62
N ASP A 409 -7.80 -9.70 -38.47
CA ASP A 409 -8.13 -9.62 -39.90
C ASP A 409 -9.63 -9.37 -40.14
N GLY A 410 -10.48 -9.69 -39.17
CA GLY A 410 -11.91 -9.34 -39.20
C GLY A 410 -12.18 -7.82 -39.25
N LEU A 411 -11.17 -6.98 -38.99
CA LEU A 411 -11.27 -5.51 -39.09
C LEU A 411 -10.85 -4.97 -40.46
N ASP A 412 -10.22 -5.78 -41.32
CA ASP A 412 -9.60 -5.33 -42.58
C ASP A 412 -10.56 -4.50 -43.42
N GLU A 413 -11.74 -5.03 -43.66
CA GLU A 413 -12.75 -4.37 -44.50
C GLU A 413 -13.20 -3.02 -43.94
N MET A 414 -13.46 -2.94 -42.63
CA MET A 414 -13.94 -1.72 -41.98
C MET A 414 -12.86 -0.63 -41.96
N LEU A 415 -11.60 -1.03 -41.83
CA LEU A 415 -10.43 -0.15 -41.89
C LEU A 415 -10.00 0.18 -43.33
N GLY A 416 -10.73 -0.31 -44.35
CA GLY A 416 -10.44 -0.05 -45.76
C GLY A 416 -9.21 -0.79 -46.29
N HIS A 417 -8.77 -1.85 -45.61
CA HIS A 417 -7.67 -2.70 -46.02
C HIS A 417 -8.16 -3.82 -46.95
N SER A 418 -7.47 -4.01 -48.08
CA SER A 418 -7.62 -5.20 -48.93
C SER A 418 -6.30 -5.49 -49.67
N GLY A 419 -6.21 -6.65 -50.31
CA GLY A 419 -5.05 -6.99 -51.17
C GLY A 419 -4.85 -6.04 -52.35
N VAL A 420 -5.89 -5.31 -52.78
CA VAL A 420 -5.84 -4.33 -53.88
C VAL A 420 -5.64 -2.90 -53.37
N THR A 421 -6.09 -2.61 -52.15
CA THR A 421 -5.98 -1.29 -51.51
C THR A 421 -5.37 -1.45 -50.11
N PRO A 422 -4.03 -1.59 -50.01
CA PRO A 422 -3.38 -1.87 -48.75
C PRO A 422 -3.35 -0.63 -47.85
N HIS A 423 -4.03 -0.71 -46.70
CA HIS A 423 -3.87 0.26 -45.62
C HIS A 423 -2.53 0.04 -44.87
N LEU A 424 -1.48 0.77 -45.23
CA LEU A 424 -0.10 0.56 -44.74
C LEU A 424 0.03 0.61 -43.21
N ASN A 425 -0.57 1.62 -42.56
CA ASN A 425 -0.52 1.73 -41.09
C ASN A 425 -1.25 0.59 -40.37
N TRP A 426 -2.21 -0.06 -41.04
CA TRP A 426 -2.93 -1.19 -40.46
C TRP A 426 -2.12 -2.48 -40.62
N LEU A 427 -1.45 -2.66 -41.76
CA LEU A 427 -0.46 -3.73 -41.91
C LEU A 427 0.66 -3.64 -40.88
N ALA A 428 1.20 -2.44 -40.66
CA ALA A 428 2.21 -2.18 -39.64
C ALA A 428 1.69 -2.52 -38.24
N GLU A 429 0.45 -2.13 -37.92
CA GLU A 429 -0.21 -2.48 -36.66
C GLU A 429 -0.38 -4.00 -36.49
N LYS A 430 -0.81 -4.73 -37.54
CA LYS A 430 -0.92 -6.20 -37.50
C LYS A 430 0.44 -6.86 -37.26
N GLN A 431 1.52 -6.35 -37.85
CA GLN A 431 2.88 -6.83 -37.57
C GLN A 431 3.29 -6.59 -36.12
N ARG A 432 2.97 -5.42 -35.56
CA ARG A 432 3.23 -5.08 -34.16
C ARG A 432 2.45 -5.97 -33.20
N ILE A 433 1.17 -6.20 -33.46
CA ILE A 433 0.32 -7.14 -32.71
C ILE A 433 0.93 -8.54 -32.74
N ASN A 434 1.33 -9.04 -33.91
CA ASN A 434 1.98 -10.34 -34.05
C ASN A 434 3.28 -10.42 -33.22
N ALA A 435 4.09 -9.36 -33.18
CA ALA A 435 5.30 -9.31 -32.37
C ALA A 435 5.01 -9.30 -30.85
N LEU A 436 3.86 -8.78 -30.42
CA LEU A 436 3.41 -8.78 -29.02
C LEU A 436 2.84 -10.13 -28.58
N CYS A 437 2.31 -10.94 -29.50
CA CYS A 437 1.82 -12.27 -29.18
C CYS A 437 2.93 -13.17 -28.63
N TRP A 438 2.57 -13.95 -27.62
CA TRP A 438 3.45 -14.93 -26.98
C TRP A 438 2.69 -16.20 -26.53
N TRP A 439 1.35 -16.16 -26.55
CA TRP A 439 0.51 -17.15 -25.90
C TRP A 439 0.73 -18.58 -26.42
N GLU A 440 0.82 -18.77 -27.74
CA GLU A 440 0.98 -20.09 -28.36
C GLU A 440 2.28 -20.80 -27.94
N GLU A 441 3.35 -20.03 -27.70
CA GLU A 441 4.66 -20.56 -27.30
C GLU A 441 4.71 -20.98 -25.82
N VAL A 442 3.88 -20.35 -24.97
CA VAL A 442 3.94 -20.45 -23.51
C VAL A 442 2.82 -21.33 -22.96
N ALA A 443 1.57 -21.11 -23.40
CA ALA A 443 0.39 -21.66 -22.76
C ALA A 443 0.42 -23.20 -22.57
N PRO A 444 0.80 -24.00 -23.59
CA PRO A 444 0.86 -25.46 -23.47
C PRO A 444 1.88 -25.94 -22.43
N LYS A 445 2.91 -25.14 -22.14
CA LYS A 445 4.03 -25.51 -21.25
C LYS A 445 3.79 -25.13 -19.80
N VAL A 446 2.93 -24.16 -19.54
CA VAL A 446 2.67 -23.65 -18.18
C VAL A 446 1.32 -24.08 -17.62
N GLY A 447 0.46 -24.69 -18.43
CA GLY A 447 -0.88 -25.14 -18.02
C GLY A 447 -2.00 -24.13 -18.30
N LEU A 448 -1.79 -23.23 -19.26
CA LEU A 448 -2.83 -22.32 -19.75
C LEU A 448 -3.54 -22.91 -20.97
N PRO A 449 -4.81 -22.55 -21.22
CA PRO A 449 -5.56 -23.07 -22.35
C PRO A 449 -5.02 -22.54 -23.68
N VAL A 450 -4.79 -23.45 -24.63
CA VAL A 450 -4.20 -23.16 -25.96
C VAL A 450 -5.06 -22.20 -26.78
N ASN A 451 -6.37 -22.20 -26.57
CA ASN A 451 -7.31 -21.31 -27.27
C ASN A 451 -7.31 -19.87 -26.74
N GLY A 452 -6.54 -19.56 -25.69
CA GLY A 452 -6.46 -18.22 -25.11
C GLY A 452 -7.64 -17.82 -24.23
N ALA A 453 -8.69 -18.64 -24.11
CA ALA A 453 -9.87 -18.32 -23.32
C ALA A 453 -9.57 -18.51 -21.83
N VAL A 454 -9.55 -17.42 -21.06
CA VAL A 454 -9.21 -17.40 -19.63
C VAL A 454 -10.13 -16.43 -18.88
N TYR A 455 -10.16 -16.57 -17.56
CA TYR A 455 -10.82 -15.64 -16.66
C TYR A 455 -9.86 -14.51 -16.30
N HIS A 456 -10.19 -13.28 -16.72
CA HIS A 456 -9.43 -12.07 -16.43
C HIS A 456 -9.96 -11.40 -15.17
N PHE A 457 -9.06 -10.96 -14.31
CA PHE A 457 -9.33 -10.25 -13.07
C PHE A 457 -8.75 -8.85 -13.16
N HIS A 458 -9.42 -7.88 -12.52
CA HIS A 458 -8.83 -6.57 -12.36
C HIS A 458 -7.60 -6.66 -11.43
N PRO A 459 -6.38 -6.35 -11.90
CA PRO A 459 -5.15 -6.62 -11.13
C PRO A 459 -5.08 -5.84 -9.81
N VAL A 460 -5.33 -4.53 -9.84
CA VAL A 460 -5.30 -3.69 -8.61
C VAL A 460 -6.45 -4.01 -7.66
N GLY A 461 -7.64 -4.35 -8.17
CA GLY A 461 -8.78 -4.76 -7.35
C GLY A 461 -8.52 -6.05 -6.60
N LEU A 462 -7.96 -7.04 -7.30
CA LEU A 462 -7.60 -8.33 -6.69
C LEU A 462 -6.50 -8.16 -5.64
N VAL A 463 -5.44 -7.41 -5.95
CA VAL A 463 -4.39 -7.07 -4.97
C VAL A 463 -5.01 -6.37 -3.77
N GLY A 464 -5.82 -5.33 -3.98
CA GLY A 464 -6.44 -4.55 -2.92
C GLY A 464 -7.37 -5.36 -2.01
N GLN A 465 -8.01 -6.42 -2.53
CA GLN A 465 -8.88 -7.31 -1.74
C GLN A 465 -8.11 -8.12 -0.69
N PHE A 466 -6.91 -8.59 -1.02
CA PHE A 466 -6.11 -9.46 -0.16
C PHE A 466 -4.93 -8.74 0.51
N CYS A 467 -4.58 -7.54 0.06
CA CYS A 467 -3.52 -6.74 0.65
C CYS A 467 -3.99 -6.15 1.98
N ALA A 468 -3.47 -6.69 3.09
CA ALA A 468 -3.70 -6.19 4.44
C ALA A 468 -2.80 -4.99 4.82
N ALA A 469 -2.14 -4.34 3.85
CA ALA A 469 -1.16 -3.31 4.12
C ALA A 469 -1.79 -2.16 4.93
N ASN A 470 -1.32 -2.02 6.16
CA ASN A 470 -1.69 -0.92 7.05
C ASN A 470 -1.04 0.38 6.55
N PRO A 471 -1.80 1.40 6.12
CA PRO A 471 -1.22 2.65 5.65
C PRO A 471 -0.54 3.41 6.79
N LEU A 472 -0.66 2.96 8.05
CA LEU A 472 0.09 3.43 9.20
C LEU A 472 1.27 2.53 9.58
N ALA A 473 1.41 1.34 8.98
CA ALA A 473 2.62 0.54 9.18
C ALA A 473 3.83 1.38 8.76
N ILE A 474 4.89 1.25 9.55
CA ILE A 474 6.16 1.89 9.32
C ILE A 474 7.04 0.86 8.62
N THR A 475 7.66 1.26 7.51
CA THR A 475 8.52 0.35 6.75
C THR A 475 9.99 0.43 7.23
N PRO A 476 10.80 -0.60 6.97
CA PRO A 476 12.24 -0.54 7.23
C PRO A 476 12.91 0.66 6.53
N ALA A 477 12.51 0.95 5.29
CA ALA A 477 13.01 2.09 4.54
C ALA A 477 12.68 3.43 5.20
N GLN A 478 11.46 3.58 5.73
CA GLN A 478 11.08 4.79 6.47
C GLN A 478 11.89 4.95 7.75
N LEU A 479 12.05 3.89 8.56
CA LEU A 479 12.90 4.00 9.75
C LEU A 479 14.36 4.25 9.40
N LYS A 480 14.90 3.70 8.31
CA LYS A 480 16.26 4.01 7.85
C LYS A 480 16.43 5.46 7.42
N GLN A 481 15.41 6.07 6.81
CA GLN A 481 15.48 7.51 6.52
C GLN A 481 15.47 8.36 7.80
N ILE A 482 14.76 7.92 8.84
CA ILE A 482 14.73 8.60 10.14
C ILE A 482 16.03 8.34 10.92
N PHE A 483 16.54 7.12 10.90
CA PHE A 483 17.71 6.62 11.64
C PHE A 483 18.72 6.00 10.67
N PRO A 484 19.47 6.82 9.92
CA PRO A 484 20.31 6.34 8.81
C PRO A 484 21.49 5.47 9.23
N LEU A 485 21.83 5.46 10.52
CA LEU A 485 22.93 4.66 11.07
C LEU A 485 22.44 3.51 11.97
N ALA A 486 21.13 3.25 12.01
CA ALA A 486 20.59 2.10 12.74
C ALA A 486 20.95 0.80 12.04
N ASP A 487 21.21 -0.27 12.78
CA ASP A 487 21.43 -1.60 12.22
C ASP A 487 20.09 -2.22 11.78
N ASP A 488 20.09 -3.03 10.72
CA ASP A 488 18.85 -3.66 10.20
C ASP A 488 18.14 -4.51 11.28
N ALA A 489 18.92 -5.20 12.12
CA ALA A 489 18.40 -5.99 13.23
C ALA A 489 17.63 -5.15 14.26
N ASP A 490 18.09 -3.93 14.57
CA ASP A 490 17.38 -3.05 15.50
C ASP A 490 16.10 -2.48 14.86
N ILE A 491 16.15 -2.16 13.56
CA ILE A 491 14.97 -1.76 12.78
C ILE A 491 13.91 -2.87 12.82
N ASP A 492 14.30 -4.11 12.54
CA ASP A 492 13.38 -5.25 12.52
C ASP A 492 12.76 -5.49 13.89
N VAL A 493 13.54 -5.41 14.97
CA VAL A 493 13.03 -5.55 16.35
C VAL A 493 11.94 -4.51 16.64
N VAL A 494 12.16 -3.24 16.26
CA VAL A 494 11.18 -2.17 16.48
C VAL A 494 9.92 -2.43 15.65
N LEU A 495 10.06 -2.73 14.37
CA LEU A 495 8.92 -2.89 13.47
C LEU A 495 8.06 -4.09 13.83
N ASN A 496 8.69 -5.21 14.18
CA ASN A 496 8.00 -6.41 14.65
C ASN A 496 7.25 -6.16 15.96
N GLU A 497 7.76 -5.26 16.81
CA GLU A 497 7.10 -4.89 18.05
C GLU A 497 5.86 -4.01 17.81
N ILE A 498 5.91 -3.03 16.89
CA ILE A 498 4.88 -1.97 16.79
C ILE A 498 3.83 -2.16 15.70
N ASN A 499 4.17 -2.66 14.50
CA ASN A 499 3.30 -2.52 13.32
C ASN A 499 1.98 -3.29 13.44
N GLY A 500 1.94 -4.37 14.25
CA GLY A 500 0.72 -5.12 14.54
C GLY A 500 -0.15 -4.53 15.66
N ARG A 501 0.31 -3.49 16.38
CA ARG A 501 -0.26 -3.03 17.66
C ARG A 501 -0.36 -1.51 17.79
N LEU A 502 -0.34 -0.79 16.66
CA LEU A 502 -0.30 0.68 16.63
C LEU A 502 -1.43 1.34 17.44
N ALA A 503 -2.66 0.83 17.38
CA ALA A 503 -3.80 1.34 18.14
C ALA A 503 -3.69 1.13 19.66
N GLU A 504 -3.19 -0.04 20.06
CA GLU A 504 -2.92 -0.33 21.46
C GLU A 504 -1.85 0.62 22.02
N PHE A 505 -0.82 0.90 21.23
CA PHE A 505 0.31 1.74 21.63
C PHE A 505 0.12 3.25 21.42
N LYS A 506 -1.07 3.68 20.99
CA LYS A 506 -1.35 5.10 20.67
C LYS A 506 -0.36 5.66 19.65
N LEU A 507 -0.11 4.86 18.61
CA LEU A 507 0.65 5.17 17.39
C LEU A 507 -0.25 5.04 16.15
N ASP A 508 -1.56 5.17 16.34
CA ASP A 508 -2.66 5.01 15.38
C ASP A 508 -2.95 6.24 14.52
N THR A 509 -2.07 7.23 14.54
CA THR A 509 -2.09 8.33 13.57
C THR A 509 -0.68 8.62 13.11
N ARG A 510 -0.52 9.10 11.86
CA ARG A 510 0.80 9.56 11.38
C ARG A 510 1.38 10.63 12.29
N LEU A 511 0.53 11.51 12.81
CA LEU A 511 0.94 12.57 13.72
C LEU A 511 1.56 12.03 15.03
N ARG A 512 0.92 11.04 15.67
CA ARG A 512 1.47 10.39 16.87
C ARG A 512 2.76 9.63 16.59
N GLN A 513 2.84 8.93 15.45
CA GLN A 513 4.08 8.29 15.02
C GLN A 513 5.21 9.30 14.83
N ARG A 514 4.92 10.44 14.19
CA ARG A 514 5.87 11.54 14.00
C ARG A 514 6.38 12.06 15.34
N HIS A 515 5.49 12.34 16.29
CA HIS A 515 5.88 12.77 17.63
C HIS A 515 6.72 11.71 18.34
N PHE A 516 6.29 10.45 18.34
CA PHE A 516 7.00 9.36 19.01
C PHE A 516 8.43 9.19 18.48
N PHE A 517 8.61 9.05 17.16
CA PHE A 517 9.94 8.91 16.57
C PHE A 517 10.78 10.18 16.63
N ALA A 518 10.17 11.37 16.61
CA ALA A 518 10.89 12.62 16.81
C ALA A 518 11.49 12.71 18.22
N GLN A 519 10.74 12.27 19.24
CA GLN A 519 11.24 12.23 20.61
C GLN A 519 12.39 11.22 20.76
N ILE A 520 12.25 10.01 20.19
CA ILE A 520 13.33 9.02 20.18
C ILE A 520 14.56 9.54 19.44
N LYS A 521 14.38 10.09 18.23
CA LYS A 521 15.50 10.61 17.43
C LYS A 521 16.21 11.79 18.10
N GLY A 522 15.46 12.68 18.74
CA GLY A 522 16.03 13.77 19.53
C GLY A 522 16.86 13.26 20.71
N GLU A 523 16.54 12.08 21.25
CA GLU A 523 17.22 11.48 22.38
C GLU A 523 18.47 10.67 21.99
N VAL A 524 18.35 9.78 21.01
CA VAL A 524 19.41 8.80 20.67
C VAL A 524 20.11 9.06 19.34
N GLY A 525 19.70 10.09 18.61
CA GLY A 525 20.33 10.47 17.34
C GLY A 525 20.05 9.48 16.21
N ALA A 526 21.06 9.23 15.37
CA ALA A 526 20.92 8.50 14.11
C ALA A 526 20.97 6.96 14.21
N TYR A 527 21.41 6.42 15.34
CA TYR A 527 21.67 4.97 15.51
C TYR A 527 20.49 4.16 16.04
N MET A 528 19.44 4.82 16.54
CA MET A 528 18.27 4.16 17.17
C MET A 528 18.62 3.11 18.24
N LYS A 529 19.68 3.35 19.03
CA LYS A 529 20.10 2.46 20.11
C LYS A 529 19.84 3.08 21.47
N GLY A 530 19.42 2.26 22.44
CA GLY A 530 19.26 2.70 23.81
C GLY A 530 20.59 3.20 24.37
N VAL A 531 20.62 4.44 24.85
CA VAL A 531 21.82 5.05 25.45
C VAL A 531 21.72 5.01 26.97
N THR A 532 22.84 5.00 27.67
CA THR A 532 22.86 5.22 29.14
C THR A 532 23.45 6.61 29.37
N GLU A 533 22.76 7.46 30.14
CA GLU A 533 23.30 8.77 30.47
C GLU A 533 24.64 8.65 31.23
N SER A 534 25.54 9.59 30.96
CA SER A 534 26.87 9.66 31.57
C SER A 534 27.03 10.99 32.29
N TRP A 535 27.53 10.94 33.51
CA TRP A 535 27.76 12.13 34.35
C TRP A 535 29.25 12.49 34.43
N GLU A 536 29.94 12.47 33.29
CA GLU A 536 31.29 13.04 33.16
C GLU A 536 31.23 14.57 33.21
N TYR A 537 30.91 15.12 34.38
CA TYR A 537 30.83 16.56 34.63
C TYR A 537 32.11 17.11 35.24
N SER A 538 32.46 18.34 34.89
CA SER A 538 33.51 19.08 35.58
C SER A 538 33.00 19.58 36.93
N PRO A 539 33.88 19.92 37.87
CA PRO A 539 33.49 20.55 39.14
C PRO A 539 32.63 21.81 38.93
N ALA A 540 32.94 22.62 37.92
CA ALA A 540 32.17 23.81 37.57
C ALA A 540 30.74 23.47 37.11
N VAL A 541 30.59 22.43 36.28
CA VAL A 541 29.27 21.97 35.83
C VAL A 541 28.47 21.39 36.99
N LEU A 542 29.09 20.60 37.88
CA LEU A 542 28.41 20.12 39.10
C LEU A 542 27.86 21.28 39.95
N LYS A 543 28.65 22.35 40.10
CA LYS A 543 28.24 23.57 40.83
C LYS A 543 27.14 24.36 40.10
N SER A 544 27.01 24.25 38.77
CA SER A 544 25.98 25.02 38.04
C SER A 544 24.56 24.50 38.30
N PHE A 545 24.37 23.18 38.36
CA PHE A 545 23.03 22.60 38.54
C PHE A 545 22.74 22.04 39.94
N SER A 546 23.76 21.67 40.73
CA SER A 546 23.54 21.03 42.04
C SER A 546 23.76 21.98 43.21
N ALA A 547 22.69 22.25 43.97
CA ALA A 547 22.78 23.01 45.22
C ALA A 547 23.71 22.33 46.25
N TYR A 548 23.76 20.99 46.26
CA TYR A 548 24.67 20.22 47.12
C TYR A 548 26.14 20.56 46.84
N TYR A 549 26.53 20.55 45.57
CA TYR A 549 27.91 20.82 45.15
C TYR A 549 28.29 22.30 45.24
N ARG A 550 27.32 23.22 45.09
CA ARG A 550 27.55 24.65 45.40
C ARG A 550 27.91 24.86 46.88
N ALA A 551 27.21 24.18 47.78
CA ALA A 551 27.48 24.25 49.21
C ALA A 551 28.74 23.47 49.63
N ARG A 552 29.23 22.55 48.79
CA ARG A 552 30.39 21.70 49.07
C ARG A 552 31.40 21.71 47.91
N PRO A 553 32.11 22.82 47.68
CA PRO A 553 33.00 22.95 46.53
C PRO A 553 34.11 21.89 46.48
N LEU A 554 34.66 21.51 47.64
CA LEU A 554 35.69 20.46 47.72
C LEU A 554 35.18 19.10 47.19
N GLU A 555 33.93 18.74 47.48
CA GLU A 555 33.35 17.52 46.94
C GLU A 555 33.09 17.63 45.42
N ALA A 556 32.77 18.83 44.92
CA ALA A 556 32.66 19.06 43.48
C ALA A 556 34.01 18.86 42.79
N GLU A 557 35.09 19.35 43.40
CA GLU A 557 36.47 19.15 42.91
C GLU A 557 36.91 17.69 43.04
N GLN A 558 36.36 16.89 43.96
CA GLN A 558 36.68 15.47 44.10
C GLN A 558 35.91 14.61 43.08
N ASP A 559 34.62 14.87 42.93
CA ASP A 559 33.71 14.03 42.15
C ASP A 559 33.68 14.42 40.66
N GLY A 560 34.02 15.66 40.32
CA GLY A 560 34.10 16.09 38.92
C GLY A 560 35.32 15.53 38.19
N HIS A 561 35.25 15.46 36.87
CA HIS A 561 36.40 15.09 36.05
C HIS A 561 37.48 16.19 36.09
N LEU A 562 38.74 15.81 35.93
CA LEU A 562 39.86 16.73 35.75
C LEU A 562 40.42 16.60 34.35
N LYS A 563 40.75 17.76 33.75
CA LYS A 563 41.43 17.84 32.46
C LYS A 563 42.81 18.43 32.67
N ASP A 564 43.78 17.98 31.89
CA ASP A 564 45.09 18.64 31.79
C ASP A 564 45.00 19.94 30.96
N ALA A 565 46.14 20.63 30.82
CA ALA A 565 46.25 21.85 30.04
C ALA A 565 45.91 21.66 28.54
N SER A 566 45.96 20.43 28.02
CA SER A 566 45.56 20.09 26.64
C SER A 566 44.07 19.77 26.50
N GLY A 567 43.31 19.79 27.60
CA GLY A 567 41.88 19.48 27.61
C GLY A 567 41.55 17.98 27.70
N ARG A 568 42.56 17.11 27.86
CA ARG A 568 42.36 15.65 27.99
C ARG A 568 41.95 15.30 29.43
N ILE A 569 40.95 14.44 29.57
CA ILE A 569 40.52 13.95 30.89
C ILE A 569 41.62 13.08 31.50
N VAL A 570 42.21 13.56 32.60
CA VAL A 570 43.25 12.85 33.39
C VAL A 570 42.68 12.13 34.61
N ARG A 571 41.50 12.56 35.07
CA ARG A 571 40.71 11.85 36.08
C ARG A 571 39.24 11.91 35.68
N ARG A 572 38.58 10.76 35.55
CA ARG A 572 37.15 10.72 35.24
C ARG A 572 36.30 11.17 36.43
N ALA A 573 35.07 11.58 36.16
CA ALA A 573 34.13 11.92 37.20
C ALA A 573 33.74 10.68 38.03
N ASN A 574 33.56 10.86 39.34
CA ASN A 574 33.01 9.84 40.20
C ASN A 574 31.48 9.80 40.08
N GLN A 575 30.99 9.22 38.99
CA GLN A 575 29.57 9.20 38.65
C GLN A 575 28.71 8.52 39.74
N LYS A 576 29.26 7.54 40.47
CA LYS A 576 28.57 6.89 41.59
C LYS A 576 28.30 7.87 42.73
N GLU A 577 29.31 8.65 43.11
CA GLU A 577 29.15 9.67 44.14
C GLU A 577 28.26 10.83 43.68
N ILE A 578 28.35 11.23 42.41
CA ILE A 578 27.42 12.22 41.81
C ILE A 578 25.98 11.72 41.94
N GLY A 579 25.73 10.45 41.60
CA GLY A 579 24.45 9.78 41.80
C GLY A 579 23.97 9.83 43.25
N ARG A 580 24.82 9.41 44.18
CA ARG A 580 24.52 9.35 45.61
C ARG A 580 24.24 10.74 46.21
N LYS A 581 25.02 11.75 45.84
CA LYS A 581 24.99 13.07 46.47
C LYS A 581 23.91 13.97 45.89
N HIS A 582 23.69 13.92 44.57
CA HIS A 582 22.68 14.74 43.89
C HIS A 582 21.40 13.96 43.56
N PHE A 583 21.50 12.93 42.71
CA PHE A 583 20.33 12.27 42.10
C PHE A 583 19.55 11.35 43.05
N GLN A 584 20.15 10.92 44.15
CA GLN A 584 19.52 10.04 45.13
C GLN A 584 18.19 10.55 45.68
N ARG A 585 17.98 11.88 45.70
CA ARG A 585 16.76 12.51 46.25
C ARG A 585 15.74 12.88 45.17
N LEU A 586 15.98 12.48 43.93
CA LEU A 586 15.16 12.81 42.77
C LEU A 586 14.48 11.56 42.20
N ASN A 587 13.46 11.76 41.36
CA ASN A 587 12.85 10.73 40.50
C ASN A 587 12.40 9.45 41.24
N GLY A 588 11.90 9.60 42.48
CA GLY A 588 11.37 8.48 43.27
C GLY A 588 12.43 7.46 43.72
N ASN A 589 13.72 7.82 43.72
CA ASN A 589 14.79 7.00 44.29
C ASN A 589 14.59 6.79 45.79
N ARG A 590 14.88 5.58 46.29
CA ARG A 590 14.51 5.17 47.65
C ARG A 590 15.49 5.75 48.67
N ILE A 591 14.99 6.45 49.69
CA ILE A 591 15.81 7.18 50.68
C ILE A 591 16.88 6.29 51.35
N GLY A 592 16.60 5.01 51.57
CA GLY A 592 17.53 4.04 52.19
C GLY A 592 18.53 3.34 51.24
N HIS A 593 18.51 3.63 49.94
CA HIS A 593 19.33 2.92 48.94
C HIS A 593 20.27 3.89 48.21
N PRO A 594 21.46 4.21 48.75
CA PRO A 594 22.33 5.30 48.27
C PRO A 594 22.86 5.13 46.84
N SER A 595 22.76 3.93 46.27
CA SER A 595 23.17 3.65 44.90
C SER A 595 22.06 3.89 43.87
N ASP A 596 20.81 4.12 44.29
CA ASP A 596 19.65 4.28 43.39
C ASP A 596 19.86 5.44 42.42
N GLY A 597 20.43 6.56 42.91
CA GLY A 597 20.81 7.68 42.05
C GLY A 597 21.62 7.22 40.84
N TYR A 598 22.72 6.49 41.05
CA TYR A 598 23.54 6.01 39.95
C TYR A 598 22.89 4.85 39.17
N ASN A 599 22.30 3.88 39.87
CA ASN A 599 21.79 2.65 39.24
C ASN A 599 20.62 2.94 38.31
N PHE A 600 19.74 3.89 38.65
CA PHE A 600 18.54 4.25 37.88
C PHE A 600 18.69 5.55 37.09
N ARG A 601 19.90 5.88 36.67
CA ARG A 601 20.16 6.91 35.67
C ARG A 601 19.46 6.58 34.33
N GLY A 602 19.19 7.59 33.52
CA GLY A 602 18.56 7.53 32.21
C GLY A 602 19.07 6.41 31.32
N ARG A 603 18.13 5.58 30.84
CA ARG A 603 18.40 4.52 29.84
C ARG A 603 17.28 4.36 28.81
N GLY A 604 17.61 3.73 27.69
CA GLY A 604 16.68 3.37 26.63
C GLY A 604 16.51 4.45 25.57
N LEU A 605 15.54 4.25 24.68
CA LEU A 605 15.26 5.14 23.55
C LEU A 605 14.62 6.47 23.95
N ILE A 606 14.00 6.55 25.14
CA ILE A 606 13.34 7.76 25.66
C ILE A 606 13.90 8.21 27.02
N GLN A 607 15.00 7.61 27.47
CA GLN A 607 15.67 7.87 28.76
C GLN A 607 14.74 7.78 29.99
N ILE A 608 14.26 6.58 30.32
CA ILE A 608 13.59 6.39 31.62
C ILE A 608 14.62 6.54 32.77
N THR A 609 14.26 7.33 33.79
CA THR A 609 15.14 7.72 34.91
C THR A 609 14.42 7.62 36.25
N GLY A 610 15.09 7.06 37.26
CA GLY A 610 14.66 6.94 38.64
C GLY A 610 14.00 5.60 38.97
N HIS A 611 14.15 5.15 40.22
CA HIS A 611 13.63 3.87 40.70
C HIS A 611 12.13 3.70 40.40
N GLU A 612 11.33 4.77 40.53
CA GLU A 612 9.90 4.77 40.20
C GLU A 612 9.63 4.26 38.78
N LYS A 613 10.39 4.72 37.79
CA LYS A 613 10.18 4.35 36.38
C LYS A 613 10.72 2.97 36.06
N TYR A 614 11.87 2.59 36.62
CA TYR A 614 12.42 1.25 36.44
C TYR A 614 11.49 0.19 37.04
N GLN A 615 11.08 0.37 38.30
CA GLN A 615 10.11 -0.50 38.94
C GLN A 615 8.75 -0.45 38.24
N GLY A 616 8.33 0.73 37.76
CA GLY A 616 7.08 0.91 37.02
C GLY A 616 7.04 0.09 35.74
N TYR A 617 8.08 0.16 34.91
CA TYR A 617 8.20 -0.64 33.69
C TYR A 617 8.14 -2.14 34.00
N MET A 618 8.93 -2.61 34.97
CA MET A 618 8.91 -4.02 35.40
C MET A 618 7.53 -4.46 35.87
N ARG A 619 6.88 -3.67 36.73
CA ARG A 619 5.55 -3.98 37.28
C ARG A 619 4.48 -4.02 36.21
N ASP A 620 4.50 -3.05 35.30
CA ASP A 620 3.44 -2.87 34.30
C ASP A 620 3.70 -3.67 33.02
N TYR A 621 4.84 -4.34 32.89
CA TYR A 621 5.25 -5.08 31.70
C TYR A 621 4.16 -6.06 31.22
N ASN A 622 3.61 -6.86 32.13
CA ASN A 622 2.59 -7.86 31.81
C ASN A 622 1.20 -7.29 31.47
N LYS A 623 1.03 -5.95 31.50
CA LYS A 623 -0.16 -5.30 30.93
C LYS A 623 -0.14 -5.31 29.40
N TYR A 624 1.05 -5.35 28.81
CA TYR A 624 1.24 -5.19 27.37
C TYR A 624 2.02 -6.36 26.75
N TRP A 625 2.81 -7.12 27.51
CA TRP A 625 3.63 -8.19 26.95
C TRP A 625 3.43 -9.49 27.74
N GLY A 626 3.46 -10.62 27.02
CA GLY A 626 3.53 -11.93 27.65
C GLY A 626 4.95 -12.29 28.08
N GLY A 627 5.06 -13.26 29.00
CA GLY A 627 6.34 -13.81 29.47
C GLY A 627 6.82 -13.20 30.79
N ASP A 628 8.09 -13.43 31.09
CA ASP A 628 8.71 -12.92 32.31
C ASP A 628 9.07 -11.44 32.16
N ALA A 629 8.61 -10.63 33.12
CA ALA A 629 8.96 -9.22 33.17
C ALA A 629 10.47 -9.05 33.45
N PRO A 630 11.17 -8.13 32.74
CA PRO A 630 12.59 -7.89 32.98
C PRO A 630 12.78 -7.27 34.37
N ASP A 631 13.64 -7.86 35.20
CA ASP A 631 13.99 -7.31 36.51
C ASP A 631 14.94 -6.12 36.35
N THR A 632 14.39 -4.99 35.93
CA THR A 632 15.14 -3.74 35.69
C THR A 632 15.53 -3.04 37.00
N VAL A 633 15.03 -3.50 38.15
CA VAL A 633 15.45 -2.98 39.46
C VAL A 633 16.79 -3.61 39.86
N LYS A 634 16.94 -4.93 39.65
CA LYS A 634 18.18 -5.65 39.90
C LYS A 634 19.20 -5.48 38.78
N CYS A 635 18.74 -5.47 37.52
CA CYS A 635 19.55 -5.42 36.31
C CYS A 635 19.11 -4.23 35.42
N PRO A 636 19.40 -2.97 35.80
CA PRO A 636 18.91 -1.78 35.10
C PRO A 636 19.42 -1.64 33.66
N GLU A 637 20.55 -2.25 33.31
CA GLU A 637 21.09 -2.32 31.96
C GLU A 637 20.18 -3.05 30.97
N LEU A 638 19.25 -3.90 31.44
CA LEU A 638 18.28 -4.58 30.57
C LEU A 638 17.44 -3.60 29.76
N VAL A 639 17.23 -2.37 30.24
CA VAL A 639 16.52 -1.31 29.51
C VAL A 639 17.18 -0.98 28.16
N ASN A 640 18.49 -1.21 28.02
CA ASN A 640 19.22 -0.97 26.76
C ASN A 640 19.31 -2.19 25.85
N SER A 641 18.83 -3.37 26.27
CA SER A 641 18.74 -4.52 25.36
C SER A 641 17.75 -4.24 24.22
N SER A 642 18.00 -4.76 23.02
CA SER A 642 17.28 -4.38 21.79
C SER A 642 15.76 -4.33 21.99
N LEU A 643 15.15 -5.42 22.48
CA LEU A 643 13.70 -5.50 22.68
C LEU A 643 13.18 -4.59 23.81
N ASN A 644 13.89 -4.53 24.94
CA ASN A 644 13.46 -3.70 26.07
C ASN A 644 13.65 -2.19 25.83
N SER A 645 14.56 -1.82 24.91
CA SER A 645 14.81 -0.41 24.57
C SER A 645 13.58 0.25 23.93
N ILE A 646 12.89 -0.48 23.05
CA ILE A 646 11.62 -0.04 22.43
C ILE A 646 10.43 -0.25 23.36
N ARG A 647 10.35 -1.38 24.08
CA ARG A 647 9.25 -1.65 25.02
C ARG A 647 9.19 -0.65 26.17
N SER A 648 10.33 -0.28 26.75
CA SER A 648 10.38 0.75 27.80
C SER A 648 9.96 2.13 27.27
N ALA A 649 10.26 2.45 26.02
CA ALA A 649 9.81 3.69 25.38
C ALA A 649 8.28 3.70 25.13
N ILE A 650 7.72 2.59 24.65
CA ILE A 650 6.27 2.41 24.49
C ILE A 650 5.56 2.47 25.84
N TRP A 651 6.07 1.77 26.86
CA TRP A 651 5.52 1.82 28.21
C TRP A 651 5.49 3.25 28.74
N PHE A 652 6.59 4.00 28.60
CA PHE A 652 6.63 5.39 29.04
C PHE A 652 5.61 6.26 28.25
N TRP A 653 5.53 6.07 26.94
CA TRP A 653 4.57 6.76 26.07
C TRP A 653 3.12 6.55 26.54
N LEU A 654 2.76 5.33 26.92
CA LEU A 654 1.44 4.99 27.44
C LEU A 654 1.23 5.47 28.88
N TYR A 655 2.26 5.34 29.73
CA TYR A 655 2.20 5.67 31.14
C TYR A 655 2.11 7.18 31.41
N LYS A 656 2.92 7.99 30.71
CA LYS A 656 2.91 9.46 30.84
C LYS A 656 2.00 10.15 29.82
N ALA A 657 1.47 9.40 28.85
CA ALA A 657 0.59 9.88 27.80
C ALA A 657 1.06 11.16 27.06
N PRO A 658 2.31 11.29 26.57
CA PRO A 658 2.74 12.51 25.87
C PRO A 658 1.89 12.83 24.62
N TYR A 659 1.25 11.82 24.04
CA TYR A 659 0.29 11.97 22.94
C TYR A 659 -0.97 12.77 23.31
N SER A 660 -1.21 13.11 24.58
CA SER A 660 -2.32 14.00 24.95
C SER A 660 -2.07 15.45 24.55
N GLU A 661 -0.82 15.81 24.26
CA GLU A 661 -0.42 17.13 23.77
C GLU A 661 -0.43 17.23 22.24
N ASP A 662 -0.87 16.17 21.55
CA ASP A 662 -1.13 16.18 20.12
C ASP A 662 -2.52 16.81 19.86
N TYR A 663 -2.52 18.07 19.43
CA TYR A 663 -3.72 18.84 19.10
C TYR A 663 -3.93 18.97 17.58
N GLY A 664 -3.27 18.14 16.78
CA GLY A 664 -3.38 18.23 15.31
C GLY A 664 -2.54 19.34 14.67
N ARG A 665 -1.67 20.05 15.43
CA ARG A 665 -0.95 21.24 14.92
C ARG A 665 0.48 20.95 14.46
N GLY A 666 0.81 19.67 14.30
CA GLY A 666 2.09 19.23 13.77
C GLY A 666 3.27 19.63 14.66
N ILE A 667 4.28 20.29 14.08
CA ILE A 667 5.50 20.72 14.77
C ILE A 667 5.23 21.61 16.00
N LEU A 668 4.13 22.38 16.02
CA LEU A 668 3.81 23.29 17.12
C LEU A 668 3.54 22.54 18.44
N ASP A 669 3.08 21.29 18.35
CA ASP A 669 2.74 20.46 19.50
C ASP A 669 3.97 19.77 20.10
N VAL A 670 5.11 19.75 19.39
CA VAL A 670 6.37 19.15 19.86
C VAL A 670 6.81 19.72 21.21
N ASN A 671 6.52 20.98 21.47
CA ASN A 671 6.85 21.63 22.75
C ASN A 671 6.09 20.99 23.92
N GLY A 672 4.77 20.81 23.79
CA GLY A 672 3.93 20.15 24.81
C GLY A 672 4.38 18.71 25.05
N VAL A 673 4.55 17.94 23.96
CA VAL A 673 5.04 16.55 24.03
C VAL A 673 6.40 16.47 24.74
N THR A 674 7.34 17.36 24.42
CA THR A 674 8.69 17.38 25.02
C THR A 674 8.65 17.65 26.52
N ARG A 675 7.76 18.54 27.00
CA ARG A 675 7.60 18.80 28.45
C ARG A 675 7.19 17.55 29.21
N ILE A 676 6.31 16.73 28.65
CA ILE A 676 5.90 15.48 29.29
C ILE A 676 7.04 14.45 29.26
N VAL A 677 7.73 14.33 28.12
CA VAL A 677 8.81 13.36 27.94
C VAL A 677 9.99 13.65 28.87
N ASN A 678 10.46 14.90 28.90
CA ASN A 678 11.70 15.26 29.58
C ASN A 678 11.49 16.02 30.91
N GLY A 679 10.24 16.29 31.29
CA GLY A 679 9.92 17.15 32.45
C GLY A 679 10.30 18.62 32.25
N GLY A 680 10.58 19.04 31.00
CA GLY A 680 11.09 20.37 30.64
C GLY A 680 11.34 20.48 29.14
N LEU A 681 12.11 21.49 28.72
CA LEU A 681 12.39 21.78 27.28
C LEU A 681 13.82 21.43 26.84
N THR A 682 14.58 20.71 27.67
CA THR A 682 15.93 20.28 27.29
C THR A 682 15.85 19.36 26.06
N GLY A 683 16.67 19.65 25.04
CA GLY A 683 16.67 18.93 23.77
C GLY A 683 15.52 19.30 22.81
N LEU A 684 14.79 20.40 23.06
CA LEU A 684 13.63 20.77 22.23
C LEU A 684 14.01 21.03 20.77
N VAL A 685 15.14 21.69 20.52
CA VAL A 685 15.58 22.03 19.15
C VAL A 685 15.85 20.76 18.36
N GLU A 686 16.57 19.81 18.94
CA GLU A 686 16.88 18.51 18.36
C GLU A 686 15.60 17.72 18.04
N ARG A 687 14.61 17.75 18.95
CA ARG A 687 13.30 17.10 18.77
C ARG A 687 12.46 17.78 17.69
N GLN A 688 12.51 19.11 17.57
CA GLN A 688 11.83 19.85 16.50
C GLN A 688 12.46 19.57 15.12
N THR A 689 13.80 19.56 15.04
CA THR A 689 14.51 19.16 13.82
C THR A 689 14.20 17.71 13.43
N ALA A 690 14.19 16.81 14.42
CA ALA A 690 13.80 15.42 14.20
C ALA A 690 12.35 15.32 13.69
N TYR A 691 11.43 16.10 14.24
CA TYR A 691 10.03 16.10 13.81
C TYR A 691 9.87 16.45 12.34
N VAL A 692 10.51 17.53 11.87
CA VAL A 692 10.46 17.94 10.45
C VAL A 692 10.96 16.83 9.53
N LEU A 693 12.04 16.14 9.93
CA LEU A 693 12.54 14.99 9.19
C LEU A 693 11.49 13.86 9.15
N VAL A 694 10.94 13.49 10.31
CA VAL A 694 10.01 12.37 10.42
C VAL A 694 8.71 12.66 9.67
N GLU A 695 8.22 13.90 9.70
CA GLU A 695 7.04 14.34 8.95
C GLU A 695 7.21 14.18 7.44
N ARG A 696 8.40 14.50 6.90
CA ARG A 696 8.70 14.30 5.48
C ARG A 696 8.69 12.83 5.08
N VAL A 697 9.09 11.94 5.99
CA VAL A 697 9.24 10.49 5.76
C VAL A 697 7.92 9.75 5.97
N LEU A 698 7.19 10.07 7.04
CA LEU A 698 5.92 9.46 7.42
C LEU A 698 4.77 10.38 6.99
N LYS A 699 4.50 10.45 5.68
CA LYS A 699 3.46 11.30 5.10
C LYS A 699 2.04 10.90 5.48
#